data_AF-A0A7Y1URU2-F1
#
_entry.id   AF-A0A7Y1URU2-F1
#
_cell.length_a   1.000
_cell.length_b   1.000
_cell.length_c   1.000
_cell.angle_alpha   90.00
_cell.angle_beta   90.00
_cell.angle_gamma   90.00
#
_symmetry.space_group_name_H-M   'P 1'
#
loop_
_entity.id
_entity.type
_entity.pdbx_description
1 polymer ?
#
loop_
_entity_poly.entity_id
_entity_poly.type
_entity_poly.pdbx_seq_one_letter_code
_entity_poly.pdbx_strand_id
1 'polypeptide(L)'
;MNRSPRIGTPQVAEGTRRVGRIGPYGRAVKPVLDIALGLILSLITLPLVLAMAILAGVAFRGLGIVRVVRAGRGDREFSLYRIRTEHPETSEIQGWRLRMSNALRRWSLDELPQLWNVALGQMSLVGPRPIGPAQAEVLDDWQRQRFDVKPGLTGLWQVESRGDGRRLLDNLHYDIQYIDQMSLGTDIRILALTFGIWAIHREGRSDGATTGTQPRYRIDHLRLVVSDLTLWPIALVMGFLARFDFSFDAVNWGWVAAIALGMMAAQLAWGYAAGLYQGRWQLGSFEEAARVGSGTAAMTLIMLALASFDTSAIPRGGIVAAGTFYLLGALTVRFLARTTYTRQRRSTHQRSRRLIIFGSGRAGEDAVKALQEDPSSILEPVAFLDDDPSKQGTHLLGIPVVGARDAIAATAQRYHADYLLVAIPSAPADEINRIVDIARQSDLQVEVLPPLTRSLSSLLVEHARSVRSEQTTSPTVSKEATAARPGPPTIRAFDLAVVGLGYVGLPAVVEAGKAGLRVLGVDIDPEKIDSLRAGISHIEDVADQEVTDALAAGFTPTTDPSLLAEAEVITISVPTPLLDGLPDLNAVIGASEAIGTYLNAGQTVVLESTTYPGTTDEVVRPLLEERSGLTAGRDFYLAYSPERIDPGNHQWGVHNTPKLVGGINDESAERAAQLYRKFAPVVAMSGTREAEMAKLLENTYRHVNIALVNEMAIFADVLGVDIWETIRGAATKPFGFEAFYPGPGVGGHCIPIDPNYLSYRVRQLGSQFQMIELAQEINDYMPAYVAKRAIELLRSAEPNSTGSTVLVLGVTYKPEVSDVRETPATPLIRALRSAGLGVVFADPHVSKFVVDGEPVKQVADAAAGAAASDLVIIHTPHRSFDIDAICAAAPLVLDTRGVTSATQAERL
;
A
#
# COMPACT_ATOMS: atom_id res chain seq x y z
N MET A 1 23.61 6.23 30.46
CA MET A 1 24.26 7.52 30.11
C MET A 1 25.12 7.25 28.88
N ASN A 2 25.00 7.83 27.67
CA ASN A 2 24.23 8.92 27.09
C ASN A 2 23.49 8.37 25.85
N ARG A 3 22.17 8.56 25.76
CA ARG A 3 21.40 8.30 24.53
C ARG A 3 21.56 9.51 23.62
N SER A 4 22.08 9.33 22.41
CA SER A 4 22.01 10.33 21.34
C SER A 4 20.53 10.62 21.03
N PRO A 5 20.12 11.88 20.86
CA PRO A 5 18.74 12.20 20.57
C PRO A 5 18.41 11.75 19.14
N ARG A 6 17.50 10.79 19.00
CA ARG A 6 16.75 10.65 17.74
C ARG A 6 15.86 11.89 17.66
N ILE A 7 16.06 12.70 16.63
CA ILE A 7 15.11 13.78 16.29
C ILE A 7 13.81 13.05 15.94
N GLY A 8 12.81 13.17 16.80
CA GLY A 8 11.48 12.66 16.52
C GLY A 8 10.95 13.33 15.27
N THR A 9 10.20 12.58 14.46
CA THR A 9 9.23 13.15 13.53
C THR A 9 8.42 14.21 14.28
N PRO A 10 8.47 15.50 13.90
CA PRO A 10 7.58 16.47 14.50
C PRO A 10 6.16 16.07 14.07
N GLN A 11 5.28 15.85 15.05
CA GLN A 11 3.84 15.99 14.80
C GLN A 11 3.64 17.42 14.30
N VAL A 12 3.29 17.57 13.03
CA VAL A 12 2.87 18.85 12.48
C VAL A 12 1.50 19.11 13.11
N ALA A 13 1.48 19.97 14.12
CA ALA A 13 0.24 20.50 14.65
C ALA A 13 -0.45 21.28 13.53
N GLU A 14 -1.65 20.83 13.17
CA GLU A 14 -2.60 21.60 12.36
C GLU A 14 -2.91 22.90 13.09
N GLY A 15 -2.30 23.99 12.61
CA GLY A 15 -2.43 25.29 13.22
C GLY A 15 -1.52 26.30 12.54
N THR A 16 -2.15 27.28 11.89
CA THR A 16 -1.64 28.56 11.38
C THR A 16 -0.31 29.05 12.00
N ARG A 17 0.82 28.45 11.62
CA ARG A 17 2.14 29.05 11.78
C ARG A 17 2.60 29.56 10.42
N ARG A 18 2.57 30.89 10.24
CA ARG A 18 3.51 31.53 9.31
C ARG A 18 4.91 31.26 9.84
N VAL A 19 5.69 30.44 9.13
CA VAL A 19 7.05 30.15 9.53
C VAL A 19 7.97 31.36 9.31
N GLY A 20 9.07 31.41 10.06
CA GLY A 20 9.93 32.57 10.24
C GLY A 20 10.55 33.13 8.96
N ARG A 21 10.83 34.43 8.96
CA ARG A 21 11.50 35.16 7.86
C ARG A 21 12.75 34.40 7.38
N ILE A 22 12.86 34.20 6.06
CA ILE A 22 14.04 33.62 5.39
C ILE A 22 15.34 34.21 5.99
N GLY A 23 16.21 33.31 6.48
CA GLY A 23 17.47 33.68 7.12
C GLY A 23 18.42 34.47 6.19
N PRO A 24 19.49 35.09 6.74
CA PRO A 24 20.45 35.86 5.97
C PRO A 24 21.13 35.05 4.86
N TYR A 25 21.37 33.76 5.09
CA TYR A 25 21.89 32.84 4.09
C TYR A 25 21.00 32.77 2.84
N GLY A 26 19.70 32.48 3.02
CA GLY A 26 18.75 32.36 1.91
C GLY A 26 18.49 33.67 1.17
N ARG A 27 18.60 34.82 1.84
CA ARG A 27 18.35 36.15 1.23
C ARG A 27 19.54 36.70 0.43
N ALA A 28 20.76 36.54 0.93
CA ALA A 28 21.93 37.23 0.37
C ALA A 28 23.01 36.30 -0.20
N VAL A 29 23.28 35.18 0.47
CA VAL A 29 24.43 34.31 0.12
C VAL A 29 24.05 33.27 -0.93
N LYS A 30 22.93 32.58 -0.70
CA LYS A 30 22.45 31.48 -1.55
C LYS A 30 22.25 31.89 -3.02
N PRO A 31 21.57 33.01 -3.35
CA PRO A 31 21.37 33.39 -4.75
C PRO A 31 22.68 33.62 -5.53
N VAL A 32 23.70 34.19 -4.87
CA VAL A 32 25.02 34.43 -5.50
C VAL A 32 25.74 33.11 -5.73
N LEU A 33 25.72 32.21 -4.74
CA LEU A 33 26.32 30.89 -4.83
C LEU A 33 25.66 30.04 -5.93
N ASP A 34 24.33 30.01 -5.98
CA ASP A 34 23.56 29.25 -6.97
C ASP A 34 23.85 29.75 -8.39
N ILE A 35 23.88 31.06 -8.62
CA ILE A 35 24.20 31.62 -9.95
C ILE A 35 25.65 31.27 -10.35
N ALA A 36 26.62 31.44 -9.45
CA ALA A 36 28.03 31.15 -9.73
C ALA A 36 28.25 29.66 -10.06
N LEU A 37 27.73 28.76 -9.23
CA LEU A 37 27.83 27.32 -9.45
C LEU A 37 27.00 26.87 -10.65
N GLY A 38 25.79 27.42 -10.84
CA GLY A 38 24.94 27.16 -11.99
C GLY A 38 25.62 27.53 -13.32
N LEU A 39 26.35 28.64 -13.36
CA LEU A 39 27.12 29.07 -14.54
C LEU A 39 28.29 28.11 -14.83
N ILE A 40 29.06 27.73 -13.79
CA ILE A 40 30.15 26.76 -13.92
C ILE A 40 29.63 25.41 -14.41
N LEU A 41 28.58 24.87 -13.77
CA LEU A 41 27.98 23.59 -14.13
C LEU A 41 27.34 23.62 -15.51
N SER A 42 26.72 24.74 -15.91
CA SER A 42 26.20 24.95 -17.26
C SER A 42 27.30 24.86 -18.31
N LEU A 43 28.46 25.48 -18.06
CA LEU A 43 29.60 25.42 -18.98
C LEU A 43 30.19 24.01 -19.08
N ILE A 44 30.33 23.31 -17.95
CA ILE A 44 30.85 21.93 -17.90
C ILE A 44 29.91 20.96 -18.64
N THR A 45 28.60 21.11 -18.47
CA THR A 45 27.60 20.19 -19.05
C THR A 45 27.18 20.56 -20.47
N LEU A 46 27.56 21.75 -20.97
CA LEU A 46 27.15 22.25 -22.29
C LEU A 46 27.42 21.27 -23.45
N PRO A 47 28.60 20.63 -23.59
CA PRO A 47 28.84 19.70 -24.69
C PRO A 47 27.90 18.50 -24.67
N LEU A 48 27.61 17.98 -23.47
CA LEU A 48 26.70 16.86 -23.27
C LEU A 48 25.24 17.26 -23.57
N VAL A 49 24.80 18.43 -23.08
CA VAL A 49 23.47 18.96 -23.34
C VAL A 49 23.24 19.18 -24.84
N LEU A 50 24.22 19.73 -25.56
CA LEU A 50 24.14 19.92 -27.01
C LEU A 50 24.06 18.59 -27.76
N ALA A 51 24.90 17.60 -27.39
CA ALA A 51 24.85 16.27 -28.00
C ALA A 51 23.48 15.59 -27.80
N MET A 52 22.92 15.66 -26.58
CA MET A 52 21.60 15.10 -26.27
C MET A 52 20.46 15.86 -26.96
N ALA A 53 20.56 17.19 -27.08
CA ALA A 53 19.58 17.99 -27.80
C ALA A 53 19.57 17.67 -29.29
N ILE A 54 20.74 17.49 -29.92
CA ILE A 54 20.82 17.06 -31.32
C ILE A 54 20.20 15.67 -31.48
N LEU A 55 20.57 14.72 -30.62
CA LEU A 55 20.04 13.36 -30.65
C LEU A 55 18.51 13.32 -30.48
N ALA A 56 17.99 14.08 -29.52
CA ALA A 56 16.54 14.21 -29.29
C ALA A 56 15.83 14.90 -30.47
N GLY A 57 16.44 15.92 -31.07
CA GLY A 57 15.90 16.60 -32.24
C GLY A 57 15.79 15.69 -33.46
N VAL A 58 16.78 14.83 -33.69
CA VAL A 58 16.75 13.77 -34.72
C VAL A 58 15.71 12.71 -34.38
N ALA A 59 15.63 12.29 -33.11
CA ALA A 59 14.71 11.24 -32.67
C ALA A 59 13.22 11.65 -32.81
N PHE A 60 12.88 12.91 -32.50
CA PHE A 60 11.49 13.37 -32.41
C PHE A 60 11.11 14.45 -33.45
N ARG A 61 11.93 14.62 -34.50
CA ARG A 61 11.70 15.55 -35.63
C ARG A 61 11.29 16.95 -35.16
N GLY A 62 12.15 17.61 -34.37
CA GLY A 62 11.90 18.97 -33.89
C GLY A 62 13.05 19.53 -33.05
N LEU A 63 12.81 20.62 -32.31
CA LEU A 63 13.78 21.14 -31.35
C LEU A 63 13.98 20.15 -30.19
N GLY A 64 15.22 19.70 -29.99
CA GLY A 64 15.56 18.74 -28.95
C GLY A 64 15.56 19.31 -27.53
N ILE A 65 15.50 20.63 -27.39
CA ILE A 65 15.24 21.31 -26.11
C ILE A 65 13.85 21.91 -26.17
N VAL A 66 13.04 21.64 -25.14
CA VAL A 66 11.69 22.17 -25.00
C VAL A 66 11.59 23.03 -23.76
N ARG A 67 10.65 23.98 -23.79
CA ARG A 67 10.31 24.86 -22.68
C ARG A 67 9.00 24.40 -22.09
N VAL A 68 8.94 24.31 -20.78
CA VAL A 68 7.74 23.92 -20.04
C VAL A 68 7.43 24.99 -18.99
N VAL A 69 6.19 25.46 -18.94
CA VAL A 69 5.78 26.49 -17.97
C VAL A 69 5.62 25.86 -16.58
N ARG A 70 6.16 26.54 -15.56
CA ARG A 70 6.15 26.12 -14.16
C ARG A 70 5.91 27.32 -13.24
N ALA A 71 5.28 27.06 -12.10
CA ALA A 71 5.14 28.05 -11.03
C ALA A 71 6.46 28.21 -10.27
N GLY A 72 6.89 29.45 -10.07
CA GLY A 72 8.16 29.83 -9.45
C GLY A 72 7.97 30.74 -8.24
N ARG A 73 9.05 31.44 -7.86
CA ARG A 73 9.03 32.31 -6.67
C ARG A 73 7.98 33.42 -6.80
N GLY A 74 7.20 33.64 -5.74
CA GLY A 74 6.11 34.59 -5.68
C GLY A 74 4.94 34.20 -6.59
N ASP A 75 4.78 32.90 -6.83
CA ASP A 75 3.78 32.31 -7.73
C ASP A 75 3.83 32.87 -9.16
N ARG A 76 5.05 33.25 -9.58
CA ARG A 76 5.29 33.74 -10.94
C ARG A 76 5.68 32.61 -11.85
N GLU A 77 5.03 32.53 -13.00
CA GLU A 77 5.37 31.54 -14.01
C GLU A 77 6.76 31.80 -14.62
N PHE A 78 7.48 30.72 -14.91
CA PHE A 78 8.72 30.77 -15.67
C PHE A 78 8.85 29.57 -16.61
N SER A 79 9.68 29.73 -17.65
CA SER A 79 9.98 28.67 -18.61
C SER A 79 11.14 27.80 -18.13
N LEU A 80 10.86 26.54 -17.84
CA LEU A 80 11.84 25.53 -17.47
C LEU A 80 12.34 24.78 -18.70
N TYR A 81 13.67 24.67 -18.86
CA TYR A 81 14.30 24.00 -20.00
C TYR A 81 14.52 22.52 -19.74
N ARG A 82 14.18 21.65 -20.71
CA ARG A 82 14.46 20.21 -20.64
C ARG A 82 14.77 19.60 -22.02
N ILE A 83 15.44 18.45 -22.03
CA ILE A 83 15.60 17.66 -23.25
C ILE A 83 14.26 17.01 -23.60
N ARG A 84 13.88 17.03 -24.88
CA ARG A 84 12.68 16.38 -25.41
C ARG A 84 12.80 14.87 -25.24
N THR A 85 11.85 14.26 -24.54
CA THR A 85 11.79 12.80 -24.35
C THR A 85 10.46 12.18 -24.82
N GLU A 86 9.61 12.98 -25.46
CA GLU A 86 8.28 12.61 -25.96
C GLU A 86 7.96 13.28 -27.31
N HIS A 87 7.05 12.68 -28.08
CA HIS A 87 6.62 13.19 -29.38
C HIS A 87 5.42 14.14 -29.22
N PRO A 88 5.35 15.27 -29.94
CA PRO A 88 4.28 16.27 -29.76
C PRO A 88 2.88 15.77 -30.13
N GLU A 89 2.78 14.83 -31.07
CA GLU A 89 1.52 14.41 -31.69
C GLU A 89 1.11 12.96 -31.37
N THR A 90 2.00 12.15 -30.77
CA THR A 90 1.76 10.71 -30.57
C THR A 90 2.34 10.24 -29.24
N SER A 91 1.53 9.59 -28.42
CA SER A 91 1.94 9.00 -27.13
C SER A 91 2.75 7.70 -27.29
N GLU A 92 2.71 7.05 -28.46
CA GLU A 92 3.43 5.80 -28.71
C GLU A 92 4.88 6.03 -29.16
N ILE A 93 5.83 5.79 -28.24
CA ILE A 93 7.26 5.79 -28.53
C ILE A 93 7.74 4.34 -28.56
N GLN A 94 8.27 3.86 -29.70
CA GLN A 94 8.76 2.49 -29.85
C GLN A 94 10.26 2.41 -30.16
N GLY A 95 10.85 1.24 -29.92
CA GLY A 95 12.22 0.91 -30.32
C GLY A 95 13.32 1.70 -29.59
N TRP A 96 14.34 2.14 -30.33
CA TRP A 96 15.51 2.81 -29.76
C TRP A 96 15.19 4.19 -29.16
N ARG A 97 14.13 4.86 -29.64
CA ARG A 97 13.66 6.15 -29.10
C ARG A 97 13.14 6.00 -27.67
N LEU A 98 12.40 4.92 -27.39
CA LEU A 98 11.93 4.61 -26.04
C LEU A 98 13.09 4.31 -25.10
N ARG A 99 14.07 3.52 -25.56
CA ARG A 99 15.29 3.23 -24.79
C ARG A 99 16.08 4.48 -24.47
N MET A 100 16.22 5.39 -25.44
CA MET A 100 16.88 6.69 -25.26
C MET A 100 16.12 7.57 -24.25
N SER A 101 14.81 7.77 -24.42
CA SER A 101 14.00 8.55 -23.48
C SER A 101 14.04 7.99 -22.07
N ASN A 102 13.99 6.66 -21.93
CA ASN A 102 14.10 6.00 -20.64
C ASN A 102 15.50 6.17 -20.04
N ALA A 103 16.57 6.11 -20.84
CA ALA A 103 17.92 6.38 -20.35
C ALA A 103 18.08 7.84 -19.90
N LEU A 104 17.61 8.81 -20.68
CA LEU A 104 17.68 10.23 -20.32
C LEU A 104 16.96 10.51 -19.00
N ARG A 105 15.73 10.02 -18.84
CA ARG A 105 14.95 10.15 -17.60
C ARG A 105 15.56 9.39 -16.43
N ARG A 106 16.07 8.18 -16.66
CA ARG A 106 16.68 7.32 -15.63
C ARG A 106 17.90 7.97 -14.98
N TRP A 107 18.70 8.66 -15.78
CA TRP A 107 19.91 9.34 -15.31
C TRP A 107 19.68 10.83 -15.02
N SER A 108 18.42 11.30 -15.06
CA SER A 108 18.01 12.71 -14.95
C SER A 108 18.76 13.64 -15.91
N LEU A 109 19.24 13.11 -17.04
CA LEU A 109 20.00 13.87 -18.02
C LEU A 109 19.10 14.83 -18.81
N ASP A 110 17.79 14.55 -18.86
CA ASP A 110 16.83 15.45 -19.48
C ASP A 110 16.61 16.75 -18.70
N GLU A 111 17.00 16.79 -17.43
CA GLU A 111 16.90 17.97 -16.55
C GLU A 111 18.16 18.86 -16.57
N LEU A 112 19.28 18.42 -17.16
CA LEU A 112 20.51 19.23 -17.20
C LEU A 112 20.36 20.65 -17.78
N PRO A 113 19.52 20.91 -18.81
CA PRO A 113 19.30 22.28 -19.30
C PRO A 113 18.75 23.25 -18.24
N GLN A 114 18.16 22.74 -17.15
CA GLN A 114 17.68 23.57 -16.03
C GLN A 114 18.82 24.29 -15.30
N LEU A 115 20.08 23.87 -15.46
CA LEU A 115 21.24 24.62 -14.96
C LEU A 115 21.32 26.03 -15.57
N TRP A 116 20.78 26.24 -16.78
CA TRP A 116 20.62 27.58 -17.35
C TRP A 116 19.59 28.40 -16.59
N ASN A 117 18.48 27.81 -16.12
CA ASN A 117 17.53 28.50 -15.26
C ASN A 117 18.17 28.91 -13.92
N VAL A 118 19.08 28.10 -13.38
CA VAL A 118 19.85 28.44 -12.18
C VAL A 118 20.81 29.60 -12.47
N ALA A 119 21.56 29.56 -13.57
CA ALA A 119 22.47 30.62 -13.98
C ALA A 119 21.75 31.95 -14.29
N LEU A 120 20.53 31.89 -14.83
CA LEU A 120 19.64 33.04 -15.07
C LEU A 120 18.96 33.53 -13.78
N GLY A 121 19.18 32.85 -12.65
CA GLY A 121 18.60 33.21 -11.36
C GLY A 121 17.09 32.96 -11.25
N GLN A 122 16.51 32.14 -12.12
CA GLN A 122 15.10 31.73 -12.07
C GLN A 122 14.89 30.51 -11.16
N MET A 123 15.92 29.66 -11.03
CA MET A 123 15.97 28.49 -10.14
C MET A 123 17.15 28.57 -9.17
N SER A 124 17.18 27.63 -8.23
CA SER A 124 18.24 27.36 -7.26
C SER A 124 18.80 25.94 -7.50
N LEU A 125 20.03 25.64 -7.08
CA LEU A 125 20.53 24.26 -7.13
C LEU A 125 19.76 23.36 -6.16
N VAL A 126 19.50 23.87 -4.96
CA VAL A 126 18.75 23.17 -3.91
C VAL A 126 17.51 23.98 -3.53
N GLY A 127 16.33 23.37 -3.56
CA GLY A 127 15.06 24.04 -3.27
C GLY A 127 13.83 23.18 -3.55
N PRO A 128 12.62 23.71 -3.27
CA PRO A 128 11.35 23.05 -3.59
C PRO A 128 11.24 22.71 -5.08
N ARG A 129 10.73 21.53 -5.43
CA ARG A 129 10.66 21.11 -6.85
C ARG A 129 9.63 21.94 -7.64
N PRO A 130 9.91 22.39 -8.87
CA PRO A 130 8.95 23.18 -9.64
C PRO A 130 7.70 22.35 -9.97
N ILE A 131 6.50 22.93 -9.80
CA ILE A 131 5.21 22.30 -10.12
C ILE A 131 4.52 23.02 -11.30
N GLY A 132 3.56 22.35 -11.93
CA GLY A 132 2.76 22.96 -13.00
C GLY A 132 1.79 24.04 -12.47
N PRO A 133 1.38 25.01 -13.31
CA PRO A 133 0.40 26.05 -12.92
C PRO A 133 -0.91 25.48 -12.36
N ALA A 134 -1.51 24.49 -13.04
CA ALA A 134 -2.73 23.83 -12.54
C ALA A 134 -2.55 23.12 -11.18
N GLN A 135 -1.34 22.64 -10.88
CA GLN A 135 -1.02 22.05 -9.58
C GLN A 135 -0.82 23.11 -8.50
N ALA A 136 -0.41 24.32 -8.87
CA ALA A 136 -0.23 25.44 -7.95
C ALA A 136 -1.58 26.03 -7.50
N GLU A 137 -2.62 25.92 -8.34
CA GLU A 137 -3.97 26.41 -8.05
C GLU A 137 -4.66 25.63 -6.92
N VAL A 138 -4.39 24.33 -6.80
CA VAL A 138 -4.99 23.42 -5.80
C VAL A 138 -4.22 23.34 -4.48
N LEU A 139 -3.17 24.16 -4.30
CA LEU A 139 -2.36 24.14 -3.08
C LEU A 139 -3.04 24.90 -1.93
N ASP A 140 -3.00 24.30 -0.75
CA ASP A 140 -3.40 24.96 0.51
C ASP A 140 -2.46 26.13 0.85
N ASP A 141 -2.95 27.06 1.68
CA ASP A 141 -2.20 28.25 2.10
C ASP A 141 -0.85 27.93 2.76
N TRP A 142 -0.76 26.83 3.50
CA TRP A 142 0.50 26.40 4.10
C TRP A 142 1.49 25.84 3.06
N GLN A 143 0.99 25.19 2.01
CA GLN A 143 1.81 24.62 0.93
C GLN A 143 2.34 25.72 0.01
N ARG A 144 1.56 26.79 -0.18
CA ARG A 144 1.96 27.97 -0.98
C ARG A 144 3.22 28.68 -0.46
N GLN A 145 3.61 28.46 0.79
CA GLN A 145 4.88 28.96 1.36
C GLN A 145 6.12 28.51 0.54
N ARG A 146 6.01 27.41 -0.22
CA ARG A 146 7.05 26.98 -1.16
C ARG A 146 7.46 28.05 -2.19
N PHE A 147 6.54 28.96 -2.51
CA PHE A 147 6.78 30.06 -3.45
C PHE A 147 7.56 31.23 -2.83
N ASP A 148 7.87 31.21 -1.53
CA ASP A 148 8.68 32.26 -0.89
C ASP A 148 10.16 32.23 -1.34
N VAL A 149 10.61 31.05 -1.78
CA VAL A 149 11.98 30.79 -2.29
C VAL A 149 11.96 30.41 -3.77
N LYS A 150 13.14 30.40 -4.41
CA LYS A 150 13.27 29.91 -5.79
C LYS A 150 13.14 28.39 -5.83
N PRO A 151 12.47 27.81 -6.84
CA PRO A 151 12.41 26.37 -7.01
C PRO A 151 13.81 25.78 -7.26
N GLY A 152 14.03 24.55 -6.79
CA GLY A 152 15.30 23.84 -6.84
C GLY A 152 15.40 22.86 -8.00
N LEU A 153 16.62 22.67 -8.51
CA LEU A 153 16.96 21.53 -9.38
C LEU A 153 16.82 20.21 -8.58
N THR A 154 17.42 20.18 -7.39
CA THR A 154 17.21 19.11 -6.39
C THR A 154 16.56 19.64 -5.11
N GLY A 155 15.92 18.77 -4.32
CA GLY A 155 15.24 19.15 -3.07
C GLY A 155 15.31 18.08 -1.98
N LEU A 156 14.99 18.46 -0.74
CA LEU A 156 15.06 17.58 0.43
C LEU A 156 14.19 16.31 0.25
N TRP A 157 13.00 16.47 -0.32
CA TRP A 157 12.11 15.35 -0.67
C TRP A 157 12.82 14.29 -1.53
N GLN A 158 13.62 14.68 -2.52
CA GLN A 158 14.28 13.73 -3.44
C GLN A 158 15.37 12.89 -2.78
N VAL A 159 15.89 13.31 -1.64
CA VAL A 159 16.93 12.57 -0.91
C VAL A 159 16.36 11.79 0.28
N GLU A 160 15.25 12.23 0.87
CA GLU A 160 14.62 11.57 2.04
C GLU A 160 13.50 10.58 1.66
N SER A 161 12.76 10.78 0.55
CA SER A 161 11.51 10.03 0.25
C SER A 161 11.60 9.10 -0.99
N ARG A 162 12.74 9.04 -1.69
CA ARG A 162 12.86 8.34 -2.99
C ARG A 162 12.90 6.80 -2.94
N GLY A 163 12.31 6.22 -1.90
CA GLY A 163 12.06 4.79 -1.72
C GLY A 163 10.60 4.42 -1.40
N ASP A 164 9.71 5.40 -1.18
CA ASP A 164 8.34 5.16 -0.67
C ASP A 164 7.24 5.15 -1.75
N GLY A 165 7.56 5.42 -3.02
CA GLY A 165 6.58 5.37 -4.12
C GLY A 165 5.46 6.43 -4.08
N ARG A 166 5.48 7.37 -3.12
CA ARG A 166 4.48 8.44 -2.96
C ARG A 166 4.68 9.61 -3.94
N ARG A 167 3.60 10.29 -4.35
CA ARG A 167 3.61 11.40 -5.32
C ARG A 167 4.23 12.67 -4.70
N LEU A 168 4.59 13.65 -5.55
CA LEU A 168 5.17 14.94 -5.13
C LEU A 168 4.24 15.73 -4.19
N LEU A 169 2.92 15.64 -4.40
CA LEU A 169 1.92 16.37 -3.61
C LEU A 169 1.80 15.82 -2.18
N ASP A 170 1.95 14.51 -1.99
CA ASP A 170 1.90 13.84 -0.68
C ASP A 170 3.06 14.23 0.24
N ASN A 171 4.10 14.85 -0.32
CA ASN A 171 5.39 15.08 0.31
C ASN A 171 5.80 16.55 0.39
N LEU A 172 4.87 17.48 0.14
CA LEU A 172 5.12 18.93 0.15
C LEU A 172 5.60 19.46 1.52
N HIS A 173 5.38 18.72 2.60
CA HIS A 173 5.92 19.03 3.92
C HIS A 173 7.46 19.08 3.96
N TYR A 174 8.16 18.29 3.14
CA TYR A 174 9.63 18.36 3.04
C TYR A 174 10.11 19.66 2.38
N ASP A 175 9.32 20.24 1.47
CA ASP A 175 9.64 21.54 0.85
C ASP A 175 9.61 22.64 1.92
N ILE A 176 8.61 22.61 2.81
CA ILE A 176 8.48 23.55 3.92
C ILE A 176 9.60 23.33 4.95
N GLN A 177 9.88 22.08 5.33
CA GLN A 177 10.98 21.74 6.22
C GLN A 177 12.33 22.25 5.69
N TYR A 178 12.57 22.15 4.38
CA TYR A 178 13.78 22.68 3.77
C TYR A 178 13.85 24.20 3.89
N ILE A 179 12.74 24.92 3.63
CA ILE A 179 12.68 26.38 3.75
C ILE A 179 13.03 26.83 5.17
N ASP A 180 12.55 26.10 6.18
CA ASP A 180 12.79 26.37 7.59
C ASP A 180 14.24 26.13 8.03
N GLN A 181 14.88 25.10 7.43
CA GLN A 181 16.20 24.62 7.82
C GLN A 181 17.30 25.01 6.81
N MET A 182 16.99 25.95 5.92
CA MET A 182 17.86 26.31 4.81
C MET A 182 19.18 26.91 5.29
N SER A 183 20.28 26.20 5.04
CA SER A 183 21.64 26.58 5.41
C SER A 183 22.65 26.02 4.40
N LEU A 184 23.86 26.58 4.36
CA LEU A 184 24.92 26.06 3.49
C LEU A 184 25.23 24.57 3.74
N GLY A 185 25.19 24.14 5.00
CA GLY A 185 25.40 22.74 5.37
C GLY A 185 24.28 21.83 4.88
N THR A 186 23.03 22.29 4.96
CA THR A 186 21.86 21.57 4.44
C THR A 186 21.95 21.41 2.92
N ASP A 187 22.33 22.46 2.21
CA ASP A 187 22.49 22.43 0.75
C ASP A 187 23.61 21.49 0.32
N ILE A 188 24.79 21.55 0.97
CA ILE A 188 25.91 20.63 0.69
C ILE A 188 25.49 19.19 0.93
N ARG A 189 24.76 18.92 2.03
CA ARG A 189 24.25 17.58 2.33
C ARG A 189 23.30 17.08 1.24
N ILE A 190 22.31 17.90 0.83
CA ILE A 190 21.35 17.51 -0.21
C ILE A 190 22.07 17.28 -1.54
N LEU A 191 23.03 18.13 -1.92
CA LEU A 191 23.83 17.94 -3.13
C LEU A 191 24.67 16.65 -3.09
N ALA A 192 25.32 16.36 -1.96
CA ALA A 192 26.11 15.15 -1.78
C ALA A 192 25.25 13.88 -1.84
N LEU A 193 24.08 13.89 -1.19
CA LEU A 193 23.11 12.80 -1.25
C LEU A 193 22.53 12.63 -2.65
N THR A 194 22.23 13.73 -3.35
CA THR A 194 21.75 13.71 -4.74
C THR A 194 22.79 13.08 -5.66
N PHE A 195 24.08 13.42 -5.50
CA PHE A 195 25.17 12.82 -6.25
C PHE A 195 25.36 11.33 -5.91
N GLY A 196 25.23 10.96 -4.62
CA GLY A 196 25.22 9.57 -4.18
C GLY A 196 24.11 8.76 -4.85
N ILE A 197 22.89 9.29 -4.89
CA ILE A 197 21.73 8.65 -5.55
C ILE A 197 21.94 8.54 -7.07
N TRP A 198 22.51 9.57 -7.70
CA TRP A 198 22.85 9.56 -9.12
C TRP A 198 23.92 8.50 -9.47
N ALA A 199 24.92 8.33 -8.60
CA ALA A 199 25.98 7.33 -8.76
C ALA A 199 25.50 5.87 -8.55
N ILE A 200 24.37 5.66 -7.85
CA ILE A 200 23.81 4.34 -7.49
C ILE A 200 22.91 3.75 -8.61
N HIS A 201 22.59 4.48 -9.67
CA HIS A 201 21.58 4.09 -10.67
C HIS A 201 22.02 3.02 -11.71
N ARG A 202 22.46 1.84 -11.26
CA ARG A 202 22.68 0.68 -12.16
C ARG A 202 22.34 -0.67 -11.52
N GLU A 203 21.04 -0.99 -11.47
CA GLU A 203 20.43 -2.27 -11.90
C GLU A 203 18.91 -2.22 -11.63
N GLY A 204 18.13 -2.88 -12.47
CA GLY A 204 16.68 -2.73 -12.57
C GLY A 204 15.95 -2.98 -11.24
N ARG A 205 15.05 -2.06 -10.90
CA ARG A 205 14.02 -2.25 -9.88
C ARG A 205 12.65 -2.24 -10.55
N SER A 206 12.31 -3.38 -11.12
CA SER A 206 10.99 -3.98 -10.94
C SER A 206 11.14 -4.91 -9.74
N ASP A 207 11.21 -4.34 -8.54
CA ASP A 207 11.10 -5.07 -7.29
C ASP A 207 10.58 -4.09 -6.25
N GLY A 208 9.33 -4.32 -5.84
CA GLY A 208 8.69 -3.64 -4.73
C GLY A 208 9.59 -3.73 -3.51
N ALA A 209 9.66 -2.64 -2.76
CA ALA A 209 10.45 -2.52 -1.56
C ALA A 209 10.08 -3.62 -0.56
N THR A 210 10.85 -4.70 -0.53
CA THR A 210 10.99 -5.54 0.65
C THR A 210 11.64 -4.69 1.74
N THR A 211 10.87 -4.23 2.72
CA THR A 211 11.37 -4.02 4.08
C THR A 211 11.63 -5.39 4.74
N GLY A 212 12.48 -6.19 4.11
CA GLY A 212 13.11 -7.34 4.71
C GLY A 212 14.40 -6.87 5.37
N THR A 213 14.46 -6.91 6.69
CA THR A 213 15.73 -6.77 7.42
C THR A 213 16.77 -7.72 6.83
N GLN A 214 17.72 -7.15 6.09
CA GLN A 214 18.90 -7.85 5.59
C GLN A 214 19.60 -8.58 6.75
N PRO A 215 20.04 -9.84 6.57
CA PRO A 215 20.65 -10.62 7.64
C PRO A 215 21.93 -9.93 8.12
N ARG A 216 22.03 -9.73 9.45
CA ARG A 216 23.15 -9.07 10.11
C ARG A 216 24.29 -10.06 10.35
N TYR A 217 25.44 -9.85 9.69
CA TYR A 217 26.63 -10.68 9.86
C TYR A 217 27.40 -10.28 11.12
N ARG A 218 27.64 -11.23 12.04
CA ARG A 218 28.52 -11.02 13.21
C ARG A 218 29.94 -11.42 12.82
N ILE A 219 30.82 -10.44 12.67
CA ILE A 219 32.20 -10.65 12.18
C ILE A 219 33.19 -10.24 13.26
N ASP A 220 34.33 -10.92 13.29
CA ASP A 220 35.42 -10.70 14.22
C ASP A 220 36.15 -9.37 13.91
N HIS A 221 35.75 -8.27 14.56
CA HIS A 221 36.21 -6.89 14.27
C HIS A 221 37.71 -6.71 14.33
N LEU A 222 38.39 -7.51 15.15
CA LEU A 222 39.84 -7.50 15.30
C LEU A 222 40.54 -7.79 13.97
N ARG A 223 39.99 -8.68 13.13
CA ARG A 223 40.60 -9.05 11.84
C ARG A 223 40.54 -7.93 10.82
N LEU A 224 39.45 -7.16 10.80
CA LEU A 224 39.30 -6.01 9.90
C LEU A 224 40.23 -4.86 10.30
N VAL A 225 40.33 -4.57 11.59
CA VAL A 225 41.29 -3.58 12.11
C VAL A 225 42.72 -3.97 11.76
N VAL A 226 43.11 -5.23 12.00
CA VAL A 226 44.45 -5.73 11.64
C VAL A 226 44.69 -5.63 10.12
N SER A 227 43.69 -5.93 9.29
CA SER A 227 43.83 -5.81 7.83
C SER A 227 44.04 -4.37 7.36
N ASP A 228 43.30 -3.40 7.91
CA ASP A 228 43.45 -2.00 7.51
C ASP A 228 44.78 -1.40 7.98
N LEU A 229 45.23 -1.78 9.18
CA LEU A 229 46.52 -1.33 9.73
C LEU A 229 47.71 -1.94 8.99
N THR A 230 47.58 -3.14 8.41
CA THR A 230 48.65 -3.79 7.63
C THR A 230 48.68 -3.31 6.17
N LEU A 231 47.53 -2.99 5.59
CA LEU A 231 47.44 -2.54 4.19
C LEU A 231 48.04 -1.15 3.96
N TRP A 232 47.97 -0.23 4.92
CA TRP A 232 48.52 1.13 4.76
C TRP A 232 50.04 1.16 4.56
N PRO A 233 50.86 0.50 5.41
CA PRO A 233 52.30 0.40 5.17
C PRO A 233 52.64 -0.22 3.81
N ILE A 234 51.95 -1.30 3.43
CA ILE A 234 52.15 -1.97 2.13
C ILE A 234 51.82 -1.02 0.98
N ALA A 235 50.70 -0.31 1.06
CA ALA A 235 50.26 0.64 0.04
C ALA A 235 51.23 1.82 -0.11
N LEU A 236 51.81 2.31 1.00
CA LEU A 236 52.82 3.37 0.98
C LEU A 236 54.11 2.92 0.32
N VAL A 237 54.62 1.73 0.67
CA VAL A 237 55.80 1.14 0.03
C VAL A 237 55.57 1.00 -1.48
N MET A 238 54.42 0.44 -1.88
CA MET A 238 54.06 0.26 -3.30
C MET A 238 53.87 1.59 -4.03
N GLY A 239 53.21 2.57 -3.40
CA GLY A 239 52.98 3.90 -3.98
C GLY A 239 54.27 4.67 -4.21
N PHE A 240 55.21 4.60 -3.27
CA PHE A 240 56.52 5.26 -3.40
C PHE A 240 57.43 4.52 -4.38
N LEU A 241 57.49 3.19 -4.35
CA LEU A 241 58.24 2.44 -5.36
C LEU A 241 57.70 2.69 -6.78
N ALA A 242 56.38 2.68 -6.97
CA ALA A 242 55.77 3.02 -8.25
C ALA A 242 56.09 4.47 -8.71
N ARG A 243 56.29 5.40 -7.77
CA ARG A 243 56.69 6.77 -8.08
C ARG A 243 58.16 6.90 -8.49
N PHE A 244 59.02 5.99 -8.06
CA PHE A 244 60.47 6.01 -8.33
C PHE A 244 60.91 4.85 -9.23
N ASP A 245 60.02 4.37 -10.13
CA ASP A 245 60.31 3.30 -11.08
C ASP A 245 60.90 2.04 -10.41
N PHE A 246 60.42 1.72 -9.21
CA PHE A 246 60.85 0.60 -8.36
C PHE A 246 62.31 0.67 -7.87
N SER A 247 62.92 1.86 -7.89
CA SER A 247 64.24 2.10 -7.31
C SER A 247 64.17 2.24 -5.77
N PHE A 248 64.79 1.30 -5.05
CA PHE A 248 64.81 1.30 -3.58
C PHE A 248 65.73 2.38 -2.99
N ASP A 249 66.83 2.70 -3.68
CA ASP A 249 67.83 3.66 -3.21
C ASP A 249 67.34 5.11 -3.37
N ALA A 250 66.35 5.34 -4.23
CA ALA A 250 65.73 6.65 -4.47
C ALA A 250 64.67 7.02 -3.43
N VAL A 251 64.26 6.09 -2.55
CA VAL A 251 63.19 6.29 -1.56
C VAL A 251 63.79 6.58 -0.19
N ASN A 252 63.39 7.69 0.42
CA ASN A 252 63.68 7.94 1.83
C ASN A 252 62.72 7.12 2.72
N TRP A 253 63.18 5.96 3.16
CA TRP A 253 62.39 5.03 4.00
C TRP A 253 62.01 5.60 5.38
N GLY A 254 62.76 6.58 5.90
CA GLY A 254 62.42 7.27 7.14
C GLY A 254 61.09 8.03 7.04
N TRP A 255 60.87 8.73 5.93
CA TRP A 255 59.60 9.43 5.67
C TRP A 255 58.45 8.46 5.42
N VAL A 256 58.69 7.39 4.66
CA VAL A 256 57.68 6.35 4.41
C VAL A 256 57.20 5.73 5.73
N ALA A 257 58.11 5.44 6.65
CA ALA A 257 57.78 4.90 7.97
C ALA A 257 56.99 5.90 8.84
N ALA A 258 57.40 7.18 8.88
CA ALA A 258 56.69 8.21 9.65
C ALA A 258 55.26 8.44 9.12
N ILE A 259 55.09 8.50 7.79
CA ILE A 259 53.79 8.66 7.14
C ILE A 259 52.90 7.44 7.39
N ALA A 260 53.47 6.23 7.36
CA ALA A 260 52.72 5.00 7.64
C ALA A 260 52.10 4.98 9.04
N LEU A 261 52.86 5.40 10.06
CA LEU A 261 52.34 5.50 11.43
C LEU A 261 51.19 6.51 11.55
N GLY A 262 51.32 7.67 10.90
CA GLY A 262 50.26 8.67 10.85
C GLY A 262 49.00 8.17 10.14
N MET A 263 49.17 7.47 9.01
CA MET A 263 48.07 6.87 8.25
C MET A 263 47.33 5.77 9.02
N MET A 264 48.08 4.92 9.70
CA MET A 264 47.50 3.87 10.54
C MET A 264 46.66 4.45 11.68
N ALA A 265 47.14 5.51 12.36
CA ALA A 265 46.39 6.19 13.41
C ALA A 265 45.13 6.89 12.87
N ALA A 266 45.24 7.57 11.73
CA ALA A 266 44.12 8.24 11.07
C ALA A 266 43.05 7.25 10.58
N GLN A 267 43.46 6.11 10.02
CA GLN A 267 42.57 5.03 9.59
C GLN A 267 41.83 4.40 10.77
N LEU A 268 42.50 4.23 11.91
CA LEU A 268 41.85 3.70 13.11
C LEU A 268 40.78 4.67 13.64
N ALA A 269 41.12 5.96 13.72
CA ALA A 269 40.21 7.02 14.17
C ALA A 269 39.00 7.17 13.22
N TRP A 270 39.24 7.28 11.92
CA TRP A 270 38.18 7.35 10.90
C TRP A 270 37.33 6.09 10.90
N GLY A 271 37.95 4.91 10.92
CA GLY A 271 37.19 3.65 10.88
C GLY A 271 36.31 3.45 12.09
N TYR A 272 36.69 3.95 13.27
CA TYR A 272 35.80 3.96 14.43
C TYR A 272 34.67 4.99 14.29
N ALA A 273 34.98 6.21 13.84
CA ALA A 273 34.00 7.29 13.65
C ALA A 273 32.96 6.99 12.56
N ALA A 274 33.39 6.40 11.44
CA ALA A 274 32.54 5.96 10.34
C ALA A 274 31.82 4.62 10.61
N GLY A 275 32.07 4.02 11.79
CA GLY A 275 31.46 2.78 12.23
C GLY A 275 31.96 1.52 11.50
N LEU A 276 33.07 1.59 10.76
CA LEU A 276 33.67 0.45 10.04
C LEU A 276 34.00 -0.73 10.97
N TYR A 277 34.28 -0.46 12.26
CA TYR A 277 34.64 -1.48 13.25
C TYR A 277 33.55 -1.80 14.28
N GLN A 278 32.32 -1.27 14.13
CA GLN A 278 31.26 -1.32 15.17
C GLN A 278 30.17 -2.39 14.97
N GLY A 279 30.46 -3.52 14.30
CA GLY A 279 29.54 -4.68 14.29
C GLY A 279 28.20 -4.52 13.59
N ARG A 280 28.03 -3.50 12.75
CA ARG A 280 26.76 -3.19 12.09
C ARG A 280 26.78 -3.30 10.56
N TRP A 281 27.90 -3.72 9.95
CA TRP A 281 28.07 -3.64 8.50
C TRP A 281 28.37 -4.99 7.86
N GLN A 282 27.77 -5.16 6.68
CA GLN A 282 27.96 -6.30 5.80
C GLN A 282 29.30 -6.14 5.08
N LEU A 283 30.18 -7.13 5.25
CA LEU A 283 31.52 -7.13 4.67
C LEU A 283 31.44 -7.07 3.14
N GLY A 284 32.01 -6.02 2.53
CA GLY A 284 31.96 -5.78 1.08
C GLY A 284 30.62 -5.24 0.56
N SER A 285 29.89 -4.47 1.40
CA SER A 285 28.71 -3.71 0.96
C SER A 285 29.09 -2.38 0.30
N PHE A 286 28.19 -1.83 -0.52
CA PHE A 286 28.41 -0.53 -1.17
C PHE A 286 28.56 0.61 -0.15
N GLU A 287 27.86 0.55 0.98
CA GLU A 287 28.02 1.52 2.07
C GLU A 287 29.39 1.42 2.74
N GLU A 288 29.90 0.21 2.97
CA GLU A 288 31.24 0.00 3.52
C GLU A 288 32.31 0.48 2.51
N ALA A 289 32.16 0.16 1.22
CA ALA A 289 33.04 0.62 0.17
C ALA A 289 33.07 2.15 0.07
N ALA A 290 31.92 2.81 0.18
CA ALA A 290 31.81 4.27 0.18
C ALA A 290 32.54 4.90 1.37
N ARG A 291 32.45 4.30 2.57
CA ARG A 291 33.11 4.82 3.78
C ARG A 291 34.62 4.57 3.81
N VAL A 292 35.06 3.43 3.29
CA VAL A 292 36.49 3.16 3.06
C VAL A 292 37.04 4.14 2.02
N GLY A 293 36.30 4.37 0.93
CA GLY A 293 36.63 5.33 -0.12
C GLY A 293 36.72 6.76 0.40
N SER A 294 35.72 7.24 1.13
CA SER A 294 35.72 8.60 1.68
C SER A 294 36.83 8.82 2.70
N GLY A 295 37.10 7.82 3.55
CA GLY A 295 38.23 7.86 4.48
C GLY A 295 39.56 7.98 3.76
N THR A 296 39.78 7.10 2.78
CA THR A 296 41.01 7.09 1.97
C THR A 296 41.22 8.42 1.25
N ALA A 297 40.17 8.99 0.66
CA ALA A 297 40.23 10.28 0.01
C ALA A 297 40.56 11.41 1.00
N ALA A 298 39.90 11.45 2.15
CA ALA A 298 40.16 12.45 3.19
C ALA A 298 41.61 12.38 3.70
N MET A 299 42.11 11.18 4.00
CA MET A 299 43.49 10.95 4.44
C MET A 299 44.52 11.34 3.38
N THR A 300 44.26 10.99 2.11
CA THR A 300 45.12 11.37 0.98
C THR A 300 45.17 12.89 0.83
N LEU A 301 44.03 13.58 0.91
CA LEU A 301 43.96 15.04 0.83
C LEU A 301 44.65 15.74 2.02
N ILE A 302 44.47 15.22 3.24
CA ILE A 302 45.17 15.74 4.43
C ILE A 302 46.68 15.62 4.25
N MET A 303 47.18 14.50 3.75
CA MET A 303 48.62 14.36 3.51
C MET A 303 49.14 15.21 2.37
N LEU A 304 48.36 15.41 1.31
CA LEU A 304 48.72 16.35 0.25
C LEU A 304 48.79 17.78 0.79
N ALA A 305 47.88 18.16 1.70
CA ALA A 305 47.92 19.45 2.37
C ALA A 305 49.14 19.58 3.29
N LEU A 306 49.47 18.55 4.07
CA LEU A 306 50.67 18.53 4.91
C LEU A 306 51.96 18.58 4.09
N ALA A 307 52.02 17.83 2.98
CA ALA A 307 53.11 17.86 2.00
C ALA A 307 53.14 19.16 1.15
N SER A 308 52.21 20.08 1.38
CA SER A 308 52.25 21.42 0.78
C SER A 308 53.06 22.41 1.62
N PHE A 309 53.32 22.12 2.91
CA PHE A 309 54.14 22.94 3.80
C PHE A 309 55.65 22.68 3.66
N ASP A 310 56.05 21.53 3.12
CA ASP A 310 57.45 21.22 2.78
C ASP A 310 57.52 20.63 1.36
N THR A 311 57.93 21.46 0.41
CA THR A 311 57.91 21.16 -1.03
C THR A 311 59.05 20.26 -1.52
N SER A 312 60.09 20.02 -0.70
CA SER A 312 61.30 19.31 -1.10
C SER A 312 61.40 17.87 -0.61
N ALA A 313 60.67 17.49 0.44
CA ALA A 313 60.91 16.22 1.13
C ALA A 313 59.93 15.09 0.79
N ILE A 314 58.69 15.38 0.40
CA ILE A 314 57.63 14.35 0.26
C ILE A 314 57.04 14.32 -1.15
N PRO A 315 57.37 13.29 -1.96
CA PRO A 315 56.81 13.06 -3.28
C PRO A 315 55.28 12.91 -3.27
N ARG A 316 54.57 13.95 -3.71
CA ARG A 316 53.09 14.00 -3.77
C ARG A 316 52.48 12.86 -4.59
N GLY A 317 53.14 12.48 -5.68
CA GLY A 317 52.71 11.35 -6.52
C GLY A 317 52.73 10.01 -5.77
N GLY A 318 53.67 9.82 -4.83
CA GLY A 318 53.74 8.62 -4.00
C GLY A 318 52.57 8.53 -3.01
N ILE A 319 52.11 9.67 -2.47
CA ILE A 319 50.93 9.75 -1.58
C ILE A 319 49.65 9.38 -2.33
N VAL A 320 49.44 9.94 -3.53
CA VAL A 320 48.24 9.64 -4.34
C VAL A 320 48.22 8.17 -4.74
N ALA A 321 49.36 7.65 -5.23
CA ALA A 321 49.49 6.24 -5.59
C ALA A 321 49.23 5.33 -4.39
N ALA A 322 49.75 5.67 -3.20
CA ALA A 322 49.51 4.92 -1.97
C ALA A 322 48.02 4.89 -1.57
N GLY A 323 47.31 6.02 -1.67
CA GLY A 323 45.87 6.06 -1.43
C GLY A 323 45.10 5.13 -2.39
N THR A 324 45.48 5.10 -3.68
CA THR A 324 44.90 4.18 -4.67
C THR A 324 45.19 2.71 -4.34
N PHE A 325 46.43 2.36 -4.02
CA PHE A 325 46.80 0.99 -3.65
C PHE A 325 46.09 0.52 -2.38
N TYR A 326 45.97 1.39 -1.37
CA TYR A 326 45.23 1.08 -0.14
C TYR A 326 43.76 0.80 -0.45
N LEU A 327 43.10 1.67 -1.22
CA LEU A 327 41.69 1.49 -1.57
C LEU A 327 41.45 0.16 -2.30
N LEU A 328 42.27 -0.15 -3.30
CA LEU A 328 42.16 -1.41 -4.04
C LEU A 328 42.40 -2.62 -3.12
N GLY A 329 43.42 -2.58 -2.27
CA GLY A 329 43.72 -3.65 -1.32
C GLY A 329 42.61 -3.85 -0.29
N ALA A 330 42.10 -2.77 0.30
CA ALA A 330 41.05 -2.79 1.31
C ALA A 330 39.72 -3.33 0.76
N LEU A 331 39.35 -2.95 -0.47
CA LEU A 331 38.17 -3.48 -1.15
C LEU A 331 38.36 -4.95 -1.54
N THR A 332 39.56 -5.34 -2.00
CA THR A 332 39.87 -6.73 -2.38
C THR A 332 39.82 -7.67 -1.18
N VAL A 333 40.45 -7.31 -0.06
CA VAL A 333 40.43 -8.12 1.17
C VAL A 333 38.99 -8.30 1.68
N ARG A 334 38.17 -7.25 1.62
CA ARG A 334 36.76 -7.30 2.02
C ARG A 334 35.91 -8.14 1.07
N PHE A 335 36.13 -8.02 -0.23
CA PHE A 335 35.48 -8.88 -1.22
C PHE A 335 35.85 -10.36 -1.01
N LEU A 336 37.14 -10.67 -0.82
CA LEU A 336 37.60 -12.03 -0.57
C LEU A 336 37.03 -12.59 0.73
N ALA A 337 37.08 -11.85 1.83
CA ALA A 337 36.50 -12.24 3.11
C ALA A 337 34.98 -12.48 3.02
N ARG A 338 34.25 -11.69 2.21
CA ARG A 338 32.84 -11.94 1.90
C ARG A 338 32.65 -13.26 1.16
N THR A 339 33.43 -13.50 0.11
CA THR A 339 33.32 -14.73 -0.72
C THR A 339 33.69 -16.00 0.06
N THR A 340 34.68 -15.95 0.95
CA THR A 340 35.06 -17.09 1.79
C THR A 340 34.04 -17.35 2.89
N TYR A 341 33.51 -16.31 3.52
CA TYR A 341 32.45 -16.45 4.52
C TYR A 341 31.15 -17.02 3.93
N THR A 342 30.76 -16.56 2.73
CA THR A 342 29.61 -17.12 2.00
C THR A 342 29.85 -18.56 1.54
N ARG A 343 31.06 -18.91 1.12
CA ARG A 343 31.43 -20.28 0.74
C ARG A 343 31.46 -21.24 1.93
N GLN A 344 32.00 -20.84 3.09
CA GLN A 344 32.04 -21.69 4.30
C GLN A 344 30.65 -21.99 4.87
N ARG A 345 29.69 -21.06 4.70
CA ARG A 345 28.28 -21.31 5.08
C ARG A 345 27.52 -22.21 4.10
N ARG A 346 27.93 -22.27 2.82
CA ARG A 346 27.38 -23.22 1.84
C ARG A 346 27.75 -24.68 2.15
N SER A 347 28.85 -24.95 2.86
CA SER A 347 29.23 -26.32 3.21
C SER A 347 28.70 -26.82 4.56
N THR A 348 27.94 -25.99 5.29
CA THR A 348 27.47 -26.31 6.66
C THR A 348 25.94 -26.33 6.80
N HIS A 349 25.18 -26.31 5.70
CA HIS A 349 23.73 -26.55 5.73
C HIS A 349 23.39 -27.95 5.19
N GLN A 350 22.51 -28.63 5.93
CA GLN A 350 22.06 -30.01 5.81
C GLN A 350 21.49 -30.37 4.42
N ARG A 351 21.68 -31.64 4.04
CA ARG A 351 21.15 -32.41 2.89
C ARG A 351 20.08 -31.70 2.04
N SER A 352 20.42 -31.34 0.81
CA SER A 352 19.48 -30.98 -0.26
C SER A 352 18.62 -32.19 -0.66
N ARG A 353 17.30 -31.99 -0.82
CA ARG A 353 16.37 -32.99 -1.36
C ARG A 353 16.29 -32.85 -2.87
N ARG A 354 16.25 -33.97 -3.60
CA ARG A 354 16.42 -33.97 -5.07
C ARG A 354 15.07 -33.94 -5.78
N LEU A 355 14.95 -33.07 -6.79
CA LEU A 355 13.70 -32.76 -7.50
C LEU A 355 13.79 -33.11 -8.99
N ILE A 356 12.79 -33.84 -9.49
CA ILE A 356 12.55 -34.06 -10.92
C ILE A 356 11.46 -33.10 -11.39
N ILE A 357 11.59 -32.56 -12.61
CA ILE A 357 10.61 -31.64 -13.19
C ILE A 357 10.01 -32.26 -14.46
N PHE A 358 8.69 -32.41 -14.48
CA PHE A 358 7.93 -32.91 -15.62
C PHE A 358 7.37 -31.74 -16.45
N GLY A 359 7.86 -31.54 -17.67
CA GLY A 359 7.57 -30.41 -18.54
C GLY A 359 8.76 -29.47 -18.68
N SER A 360 9.49 -29.58 -19.79
CA SER A 360 10.67 -28.76 -20.10
C SER A 360 10.33 -27.47 -20.86
N GLY A 361 9.07 -27.03 -20.80
CA GLY A 361 8.63 -25.75 -21.37
C GLY A 361 8.95 -24.55 -20.47
N ARG A 362 8.43 -23.37 -20.82
CA ARG A 362 8.66 -22.10 -20.07
C ARG A 362 8.37 -22.22 -18.57
N ALA A 363 7.28 -22.91 -18.20
CA ALA A 363 6.89 -23.13 -16.81
C ALA A 363 7.97 -23.91 -16.02
N GLY A 364 8.58 -24.93 -16.63
CA GLY A 364 9.67 -25.70 -16.02
C GLY A 364 10.99 -24.93 -15.95
N GLU A 365 11.31 -24.14 -17.00
CA GLU A 365 12.48 -23.26 -16.98
C GLU A 365 12.41 -22.22 -15.87
N ASP A 366 11.27 -21.56 -15.72
CA ASP A 366 11.08 -20.49 -14.75
C ASP A 366 11.06 -21.03 -13.32
N ALA A 367 10.57 -22.25 -13.11
CA ALA A 367 10.68 -22.94 -11.82
C ALA A 367 12.14 -23.21 -11.42
N VAL A 368 12.99 -23.66 -12.36
CA VAL A 368 14.42 -23.86 -12.08
C VAL A 368 15.14 -22.56 -11.80
N LYS A 369 14.88 -21.49 -12.56
CA LYS A 369 15.49 -20.18 -12.30
C LYS A 369 15.15 -19.69 -10.89
N ALA A 370 13.88 -19.78 -10.50
CA ALA A 370 13.44 -19.42 -9.15
C ALA A 370 14.14 -20.24 -8.06
N LEU A 371 14.29 -21.56 -8.24
CA LEU A 371 14.99 -22.43 -7.29
C LEU A 371 16.50 -22.16 -7.20
N GLN A 372 17.14 -21.80 -8.32
CA GLN A 372 18.57 -21.45 -8.36
C GLN A 372 18.85 -20.04 -7.80
N GLU A 373 17.88 -19.14 -7.90
CA GLU A 373 17.95 -17.76 -7.40
C GLU A 373 17.68 -17.66 -5.90
N ASP A 374 16.93 -18.59 -5.30
CA ASP A 374 16.65 -18.64 -3.86
C ASP A 374 17.79 -19.34 -3.07
N PRO A 375 18.63 -18.61 -2.30
CA PRO A 375 19.72 -19.20 -1.52
C PRO A 375 19.24 -20.02 -0.32
N SER A 376 17.94 -19.99 0.00
CA SER A 376 17.31 -20.72 1.09
C SER A 376 16.58 -21.99 0.64
N SER A 377 16.53 -22.26 -0.68
CA SER A 377 15.92 -23.46 -1.23
C SER A 377 16.63 -24.72 -0.75
N ILE A 378 15.84 -25.70 -0.31
CA ILE A 378 16.29 -27.04 0.07
C ILE A 378 16.15 -28.05 -1.07
N LEU A 379 15.53 -27.65 -2.19
CA LEU A 379 15.25 -28.49 -3.35
C LEU A 379 16.32 -28.29 -4.43
N GLU A 380 16.90 -29.39 -4.88
CA GLU A 380 17.92 -29.44 -5.92
C GLU A 380 17.35 -30.09 -7.19
N PRO A 381 17.12 -29.33 -8.28
CA PRO A 381 16.68 -29.89 -9.55
C PRO A 381 17.75 -30.79 -10.16
N VAL A 382 17.44 -32.06 -10.40
CA VAL A 382 18.40 -33.08 -10.89
C VAL A 382 18.11 -33.61 -12.28
N ALA A 383 16.86 -33.56 -12.73
CA ALA A 383 16.45 -34.03 -14.06
C ALA A 383 15.15 -33.39 -14.54
N PHE A 384 15.01 -33.24 -15.86
CA PHE A 384 13.76 -32.94 -16.56
C PHE A 384 13.19 -34.19 -17.23
N LEU A 385 11.87 -34.25 -17.35
CA LEU A 385 11.11 -35.22 -18.14
C LEU A 385 10.15 -34.49 -19.07
N ASP A 386 10.03 -34.93 -20.32
CA ASP A 386 9.13 -34.33 -21.31
C ASP A 386 8.71 -35.39 -22.33
N ASP A 387 7.41 -35.44 -22.64
CA ASP A 387 6.89 -36.42 -23.60
C ASP A 387 7.21 -36.07 -25.06
N ASP A 388 7.66 -34.84 -25.33
CA ASP A 388 8.15 -34.45 -26.65
C ASP A 388 9.50 -35.15 -26.95
N PRO A 389 9.54 -36.11 -27.90
CA PRO A 389 10.75 -36.86 -28.21
C PRO A 389 11.89 -35.97 -28.72
N SER A 390 11.57 -34.79 -29.27
CA SER A 390 12.57 -33.86 -29.80
C SER A 390 13.42 -33.18 -28.71
N LYS A 391 12.94 -33.16 -27.46
CA LYS A 391 13.61 -32.53 -26.32
C LYS A 391 14.44 -33.49 -25.47
N GLN A 392 14.24 -34.78 -25.64
CA GLN A 392 14.94 -35.81 -24.89
C GLN A 392 16.44 -35.83 -25.25
N GLY A 393 17.30 -35.99 -24.24
CA GLY A 393 18.75 -35.95 -24.40
C GLY A 393 19.37 -34.54 -24.45
N THR A 394 18.57 -33.48 -24.35
CA THR A 394 19.06 -32.10 -24.24
C THR A 394 19.37 -31.71 -22.80
N HIS A 395 20.05 -30.58 -22.59
CA HIS A 395 20.28 -30.00 -21.27
C HIS A 395 19.63 -28.61 -21.19
N LEU A 396 18.84 -28.38 -20.15
CA LEU A 396 18.14 -27.13 -19.89
C LEU A 396 18.66 -26.55 -18.57
N LEU A 397 19.22 -25.33 -18.61
CA LEU A 397 19.83 -24.68 -17.43
C LEU A 397 20.86 -25.57 -16.68
N GLY A 398 21.57 -26.42 -17.42
CA GLY A 398 22.57 -27.36 -16.89
C GLY A 398 22.01 -28.71 -16.40
N ILE A 399 20.70 -28.93 -16.50
CA ILE A 399 20.00 -30.15 -16.02
C ILE A 399 19.57 -30.99 -17.24
N PRO A 400 19.81 -32.32 -17.25
CA PRO A 400 19.48 -33.16 -18.40
C PRO A 400 17.97 -33.44 -18.51
N VAL A 401 17.45 -33.51 -19.74
CA VAL A 401 16.12 -34.03 -20.07
C VAL A 401 16.23 -35.53 -20.36
N VAL A 402 15.75 -36.37 -19.44
CA VAL A 402 16.13 -37.78 -19.33
C VAL A 402 15.20 -38.73 -20.09
N GLY A 403 13.93 -38.36 -20.29
CA GLY A 403 12.94 -39.21 -20.96
C GLY A 403 11.50 -38.68 -20.85
N ALA A 404 10.53 -39.51 -21.24
CA ALA A 404 9.09 -39.23 -21.17
C ALA A 404 8.48 -39.68 -19.83
N ARG A 405 7.14 -39.65 -19.72
CA ARG A 405 6.39 -40.03 -18.50
C ARG A 405 6.61 -41.46 -18.01
N ASP A 406 6.94 -42.39 -18.89
CA ASP A 406 7.27 -43.77 -18.54
C ASP A 406 8.63 -43.89 -17.81
N ALA A 407 9.51 -42.91 -17.99
CA ALA A 407 10.83 -42.87 -17.36
C ALA A 407 10.82 -42.27 -15.93
N ILE A 408 9.66 -41.87 -15.38
CA ILE A 408 9.55 -41.26 -14.04
C ILE A 408 10.20 -42.16 -12.97
N ALA A 409 9.82 -43.44 -12.91
CA ALA A 409 10.32 -44.38 -11.92
C ALA A 409 11.84 -44.63 -12.06
N ALA A 410 12.31 -44.83 -13.29
CA ALA A 410 13.73 -45.07 -13.58
C ALA A 410 14.59 -43.83 -13.25
N THR A 411 14.07 -42.63 -13.51
CA THR A 411 14.75 -41.36 -13.24
C THR A 411 14.80 -41.07 -11.74
N ALA A 412 13.72 -41.34 -11.01
CA ALA A 412 13.68 -41.24 -9.56
C ALA A 412 14.75 -42.10 -8.89
N GLN A 413 14.90 -43.36 -9.31
CA GLN A 413 15.93 -44.26 -8.80
C GLN A 413 17.34 -43.82 -9.21
N ARG A 414 17.54 -43.44 -10.47
CA ARG A 414 18.85 -43.04 -11.01
C ARG A 414 19.41 -41.79 -10.32
N TYR A 415 18.55 -40.83 -10.03
CA TYR A 415 18.95 -39.56 -9.44
C TYR A 415 18.67 -39.47 -7.94
N HIS A 416 18.11 -40.50 -7.31
CA HIS A 416 17.68 -40.50 -5.91
C HIS A 416 16.77 -39.30 -5.60
N ALA A 417 15.74 -39.10 -6.42
CA ALA A 417 14.81 -37.98 -6.26
C ALA A 417 13.71 -38.30 -5.26
N ASP A 418 13.37 -37.31 -4.44
CA ASP A 418 12.29 -37.39 -3.44
C ASP A 418 11.01 -36.67 -3.93
N TYR A 419 11.13 -35.79 -4.93
CA TYR A 419 10.05 -34.92 -5.43
C TYR A 419 9.90 -34.96 -6.95
N LEU A 420 8.65 -34.78 -7.41
CA LEU A 420 8.29 -34.51 -8.80
C LEU A 420 7.45 -33.24 -8.90
N LEU A 421 7.91 -32.25 -9.67
CA LEU A 421 7.14 -31.05 -10.02
C LEU A 421 6.57 -31.18 -11.43
N VAL A 422 5.25 -31.13 -11.57
CA VAL A 422 4.53 -31.17 -12.85
C VAL A 422 4.33 -29.74 -13.37
N ALA A 423 5.21 -29.32 -14.28
CA ALA A 423 5.28 -27.99 -14.90
C ALA A 423 4.62 -27.95 -16.29
N ILE A 424 3.43 -28.53 -16.41
CA ILE A 424 2.59 -28.51 -17.63
C ILE A 424 1.19 -27.94 -17.34
N PRO A 425 1.08 -26.67 -16.89
CA PRO A 425 -0.18 -26.10 -16.41
C PRO A 425 -1.30 -26.01 -17.45
N SER A 426 -0.98 -26.13 -18.74
CA SER A 426 -1.94 -26.10 -19.85
C SER A 426 -2.46 -27.48 -20.26
N ALA A 427 -1.98 -28.56 -19.62
CA ALA A 427 -2.39 -29.92 -19.95
C ALA A 427 -3.79 -30.24 -19.36
N PRO A 428 -4.60 -31.07 -20.04
CA PRO A 428 -5.86 -31.57 -19.50
C PRO A 428 -5.69 -32.27 -18.14
N ALA A 429 -6.71 -32.16 -17.27
CA ALA A 429 -6.66 -32.70 -15.91
C ALA A 429 -6.45 -34.22 -15.86
N ASP A 430 -6.98 -34.97 -16.84
CA ASP A 430 -6.78 -36.41 -16.96
C ASP A 430 -5.32 -36.78 -17.27
N GLU A 431 -4.61 -35.94 -18.01
CA GLU A 431 -3.20 -36.13 -18.32
C GLU A 431 -2.31 -35.85 -17.10
N ILE A 432 -2.60 -34.78 -16.36
CA ILE A 432 -1.93 -34.46 -15.09
C ILE A 432 -2.14 -35.57 -14.06
N ASN A 433 -3.38 -36.05 -13.91
CA ASN A 433 -3.69 -37.13 -12.96
C ASN A 433 -2.93 -38.43 -13.28
N ARG A 434 -2.78 -38.79 -14.56
CA ARG A 434 -1.97 -39.96 -14.96
C ARG A 434 -0.50 -39.82 -14.56
N ILE A 435 0.09 -38.63 -14.71
CA ILE A 435 1.48 -38.36 -14.32
C ILE A 435 1.63 -38.44 -12.80
N VAL A 436 0.67 -37.86 -12.07
CA VAL A 436 0.62 -37.93 -10.60
C VAL A 436 0.51 -39.38 -10.11
N ASP A 437 -0.31 -40.21 -10.75
CA ASP A 437 -0.48 -41.62 -10.38
C ASP A 437 0.80 -42.44 -10.59
N ILE A 438 1.49 -42.26 -11.73
CA ILE A 438 2.78 -42.92 -12.01
C ILE A 438 3.84 -42.53 -10.96
N ALA A 439 3.86 -41.26 -10.58
CA ALA A 439 4.82 -40.75 -9.62
C ALA A 439 4.53 -41.21 -8.18
N ARG A 440 3.25 -41.29 -7.79
CA ARG A 440 2.83 -41.87 -6.50
C ARG A 440 3.18 -43.35 -6.37
N GLN A 441 3.07 -44.11 -7.46
CA GLN A 441 3.51 -45.52 -7.49
C GLN A 441 5.04 -45.68 -7.33
N SER A 442 5.79 -44.59 -7.54
CA SER A 442 7.26 -44.56 -7.46
C SER A 442 7.78 -43.90 -6.17
N ASP A 443 6.92 -43.71 -5.16
CA ASP A 443 7.23 -43.09 -3.87
C ASP A 443 7.74 -41.63 -3.96
N LEU A 444 7.38 -40.92 -5.02
CA LEU A 444 7.68 -39.50 -5.20
C LEU A 444 6.59 -38.61 -4.59
N GLN A 445 6.99 -37.54 -3.90
CA GLN A 445 6.06 -36.46 -3.55
C GLN A 445 5.78 -35.60 -4.79
N VAL A 446 4.51 -35.49 -5.19
CA VAL A 446 4.11 -34.83 -6.45
C VAL A 446 3.46 -33.49 -6.18
N GLU A 447 3.94 -32.46 -6.86
CA GLU A 447 3.42 -31.09 -6.86
C GLU A 447 3.05 -30.70 -8.29
N VAL A 448 1.90 -30.05 -8.50
CA VAL A 448 1.44 -29.62 -9.83
C VAL A 448 1.43 -28.10 -9.89
N LEU A 449 2.12 -27.55 -10.90
CA LEU A 449 2.20 -26.10 -11.10
C LEU A 449 0.84 -25.57 -11.61
N PRO A 450 0.19 -24.61 -10.91
CA PRO A 450 -1.09 -24.08 -11.34
C PRO A 450 -0.97 -23.23 -12.63
N PRO A 451 -2.05 -23.08 -13.42
CA PRO A 451 -2.12 -22.13 -14.53
C PRO A 451 -1.84 -20.69 -14.08
N LEU A 452 -0.95 -20.01 -14.80
CA LEU A 452 -0.31 -18.75 -14.43
C LEU A 452 -1.28 -17.62 -14.03
N THR A 453 -1.41 -17.38 -12.72
CA THR A 453 -1.87 -16.09 -12.14
C THR A 453 -1.01 -15.60 -10.96
N ARG A 454 0.05 -16.33 -10.56
CA ARG A 454 0.98 -15.95 -9.47
C ARG A 454 2.44 -15.87 -9.94
N SER A 455 3.24 -15.05 -9.25
CA SER A 455 4.69 -15.03 -9.40
C SER A 455 5.28 -16.38 -8.97
N LEU A 456 5.93 -17.09 -9.88
CA LEU A 456 6.49 -18.44 -9.66
C LEU A 456 7.47 -18.49 -8.48
N SER A 457 8.15 -17.37 -8.18
CA SER A 457 9.05 -17.24 -7.04
C SER A 457 8.35 -17.32 -5.68
N SER A 458 7.12 -16.83 -5.54
CA SER A 458 6.43 -16.80 -4.24
C SER A 458 5.91 -18.18 -3.83
N LEU A 459 5.44 -18.97 -4.81
CA LEU A 459 4.93 -20.33 -4.58
C LEU A 459 6.05 -21.30 -4.15
N LEU A 460 7.23 -21.18 -4.76
CA LEU A 460 8.38 -22.03 -4.42
C LEU A 460 9.01 -21.65 -3.07
N VAL A 461 8.98 -20.37 -2.70
CA VAL A 461 9.43 -19.89 -1.37
C VAL A 461 8.44 -20.26 -0.25
N GLU A 462 7.13 -20.25 -0.52
CA GLU A 462 6.11 -20.77 0.42
C GLU A 462 6.31 -22.27 0.67
N HIS A 463 6.61 -23.05 -0.37
CA HIS A 463 6.84 -24.49 -0.25
C HIS A 463 8.16 -24.82 0.48
N ALA A 464 9.24 -24.07 0.24
CA ALA A 464 10.48 -24.22 1.01
C ALA A 464 10.27 -23.95 2.52
N ARG A 465 9.26 -23.17 2.90
CA ARG A 465 8.86 -22.93 4.29
C ARG A 465 7.95 -24.04 4.85
N SER A 466 7.03 -24.61 4.07
CA SER A 466 6.15 -25.70 4.52
C SER A 466 6.93 -27.00 4.79
N VAL A 467 7.87 -27.37 3.91
CA VAL A 467 8.74 -28.55 4.10
C VAL A 467 9.66 -28.38 5.32
N ARG A 468 9.96 -27.14 5.71
CA ARG A 468 10.71 -26.81 6.94
C ARG A 468 9.86 -27.00 8.20
N SER A 469 8.54 -26.81 8.12
CA SER A 469 7.65 -26.96 9.28
C SER A 469 7.40 -28.44 9.62
N GLU A 470 7.37 -29.33 8.62
CA GLU A 470 7.24 -30.79 8.83
C GLU A 470 8.43 -31.42 9.59
N GLN A 471 9.61 -30.80 9.57
CA GLN A 471 10.78 -31.30 10.33
C GLN A 471 10.80 -30.91 11.81
N THR A 472 9.88 -30.05 12.27
CA THR A 472 9.84 -29.61 13.68
C THR A 472 8.91 -30.48 14.54
N THR A 473 8.19 -31.43 13.94
CA THR A 473 7.33 -32.38 14.65
C THR A 473 7.85 -33.80 14.45
N SER A 474 8.68 -34.24 15.39
CA SER A 474 9.04 -35.66 15.51
C SER A 474 7.81 -36.46 15.99
N PRO A 475 7.47 -37.60 15.36
CA PRO A 475 6.27 -38.34 15.72
C PRO A 475 6.55 -39.21 16.94
N THR A 476 5.84 -38.93 18.03
CA THR A 476 5.56 -39.96 19.05
C THR A 476 4.08 -39.87 19.35
N VAL A 477 3.33 -40.86 18.88
CA VAL A 477 2.36 -41.67 19.63
C VAL A 477 1.56 -42.44 18.58
N SER A 478 1.90 -43.71 18.46
CA SER A 478 0.96 -44.74 18.05
C SER A 478 -0.19 -44.79 19.06
N LYS A 479 -1.42 -44.59 18.60
CA LYS A 479 -2.58 -45.38 19.05
C LYS A 479 -3.75 -45.16 18.08
N GLU A 480 -4.23 -46.29 17.59
CA GLU A 480 -5.46 -46.45 16.83
C GLU A 480 -6.61 -45.69 17.50
N ALA A 481 -7.22 -44.77 16.76
CA ALA A 481 -8.50 -44.18 17.12
C ALA A 481 -9.52 -44.64 16.07
N THR A 482 -10.25 -45.67 16.44
CA THR A 482 -11.50 -46.13 15.83
C THR A 482 -12.40 -44.97 15.46
N ALA A 483 -12.91 -44.98 14.23
CA ALA A 483 -13.93 -44.06 13.74
C ALA A 483 -15.16 -44.09 14.65
N ALA A 484 -15.33 -43.04 15.45
CA ALA A 484 -16.56 -42.80 16.21
C ALA A 484 -17.58 -42.16 15.26
N ARG A 485 -18.70 -42.86 15.07
CA ARG A 485 -19.90 -42.28 14.46
C ARG A 485 -20.46 -41.18 15.36
N PRO A 486 -21.08 -40.11 14.81
CA PRO A 486 -21.73 -39.09 15.63
C PRO A 486 -22.86 -39.72 16.45
N GLY A 487 -22.91 -39.36 17.74
CA GLY A 487 -23.98 -39.74 18.65
C GLY A 487 -25.34 -39.12 18.28
N PRO A 488 -26.44 -39.57 18.90
CA PRO A 488 -27.78 -39.10 18.61
C PRO A 488 -27.96 -37.60 18.94
N PRO A 489 -28.91 -36.89 18.29
CA PRO A 489 -29.09 -35.46 18.48
C PRO A 489 -29.53 -35.15 19.92
N THR A 490 -28.70 -34.42 20.65
CA THR A 490 -29.12 -33.69 21.85
C THR A 490 -30.03 -32.55 21.43
N ILE A 491 -31.25 -32.50 21.97
CA ILE A 491 -32.16 -31.38 21.75
C ILE A 491 -31.51 -30.12 22.36
N ARG A 492 -31.05 -29.21 21.51
CA ARG A 492 -30.48 -27.91 21.89
C ARG A 492 -31.61 -26.96 22.30
N ALA A 493 -31.35 -26.03 23.22
CA ALA A 493 -32.35 -25.08 23.71
C ALA A 493 -32.63 -23.96 22.71
N PHE A 494 -31.66 -23.63 21.87
CA PHE A 494 -31.78 -22.61 20.83
C PHE A 494 -31.41 -23.18 19.46
N ASP A 495 -32.14 -22.77 18.43
CA ASP A 495 -31.88 -23.19 17.05
C ASP A 495 -30.81 -22.28 16.42
N LEU A 496 -30.75 -21.02 16.86
CA LEU A 496 -29.76 -20.01 16.43
C LEU A 496 -29.30 -19.17 17.62
N ALA A 497 -28.00 -18.92 17.73
CA ALA A 497 -27.44 -17.85 18.54
C ALA A 497 -26.82 -16.76 17.66
N VAL A 498 -27.09 -15.49 17.93
CA VAL A 498 -26.52 -14.34 17.22
C VAL A 498 -25.63 -13.56 18.17
N VAL A 499 -24.33 -13.49 17.86
CA VAL A 499 -23.34 -12.74 18.64
C VAL A 499 -23.13 -11.37 18.00
N GLY A 500 -23.55 -10.33 18.71
CA GLY A 500 -23.58 -8.94 18.24
C GLY A 500 -24.97 -8.54 17.77
N LEU A 501 -25.69 -7.78 18.59
CA LEU A 501 -27.07 -7.34 18.34
C LEU A 501 -27.09 -5.93 17.75
N GLY A 502 -26.21 -5.68 16.78
CA GLY A 502 -26.16 -4.43 16.02
C GLY A 502 -27.14 -4.43 14.84
N TYR A 503 -26.90 -3.52 13.88
CA TYR A 503 -27.73 -3.32 12.68
C TYR A 503 -27.74 -4.51 11.72
N VAL A 504 -26.85 -5.49 11.93
CA VAL A 504 -26.86 -6.78 11.24
C VAL A 504 -27.59 -7.84 12.06
N GLY A 505 -27.18 -8.03 13.33
CA GLY A 505 -27.65 -9.15 14.13
C GLY A 505 -29.10 -9.03 14.58
N LEU A 506 -29.59 -7.85 14.98
CA LEU A 506 -30.97 -7.72 15.47
C LEU A 506 -32.01 -7.98 14.36
N PRO A 507 -31.87 -7.46 13.11
CA PRO A 507 -32.74 -7.87 12.02
C PRO A 507 -32.73 -9.39 11.74
N ALA A 508 -31.56 -10.03 11.83
CA ALA A 508 -31.46 -11.49 11.66
C ALA A 508 -32.21 -12.25 12.75
N VAL A 509 -32.17 -11.78 14.01
CA VAL A 509 -32.97 -12.32 15.12
C VAL A 509 -34.46 -12.25 14.81
N VAL A 510 -34.94 -11.08 14.36
CA VAL A 510 -36.37 -10.86 14.09
C VAL A 510 -36.86 -11.78 12.98
N GLU A 511 -36.13 -11.87 11.86
CA GLU A 511 -36.54 -12.75 10.75
C GLU A 511 -36.44 -14.24 11.09
N ALA A 512 -35.43 -14.65 11.86
CA ALA A 512 -35.35 -16.00 12.38
C ALA A 512 -36.53 -16.32 13.32
N GLY A 513 -36.93 -15.39 14.19
CA GLY A 513 -38.09 -15.51 15.06
C GLY A 513 -39.41 -15.63 14.29
N LYS A 514 -39.60 -14.83 13.23
CA LYS A 514 -40.75 -14.93 12.31
C LYS A 514 -40.84 -16.31 11.63
N ALA A 515 -39.69 -16.94 11.37
CA ALA A 515 -39.61 -18.31 10.86
C ALA A 515 -39.80 -19.41 11.93
N GLY A 516 -40.09 -19.03 13.18
CA GLY A 516 -40.37 -19.95 14.29
C GLY A 516 -39.12 -20.54 14.95
N LEU A 517 -37.95 -19.93 14.76
CA LEU A 517 -36.71 -20.35 15.43
C LEU A 517 -36.63 -19.76 16.84
N ARG A 518 -36.16 -20.55 17.80
CA ARG A 518 -35.77 -20.06 19.13
C ARG A 518 -34.37 -19.46 19.03
N VAL A 519 -34.28 -18.15 19.27
CA VAL A 519 -33.04 -17.40 19.04
C VAL A 519 -32.44 -16.91 20.35
N LEU A 520 -31.14 -17.17 20.56
CA LEU A 520 -30.35 -16.55 21.61
C LEU A 520 -29.63 -15.31 21.05
N GLY A 521 -29.77 -14.15 21.67
CA GLY A 521 -28.99 -12.96 21.32
C GLY A 521 -27.94 -12.68 22.36
N VAL A 522 -26.67 -12.60 21.97
CA VAL A 522 -25.56 -12.29 22.88
C VAL A 522 -24.91 -10.98 22.47
N ASP A 523 -24.84 -10.03 23.41
CA ASP A 523 -24.11 -8.78 23.23
C ASP A 523 -23.36 -8.40 24.52
N ILE A 524 -22.26 -7.68 24.40
CA ILE A 524 -21.44 -7.27 25.55
C ILE A 524 -22.04 -6.06 26.28
N ASP A 525 -22.95 -5.33 25.62
CA ASP A 525 -23.55 -4.10 26.13
C ASP A 525 -24.79 -4.40 26.99
N PRO A 526 -24.73 -4.23 28.32
CA PRO A 526 -25.87 -4.50 29.19
C PRO A 526 -27.04 -3.55 28.97
N GLU A 527 -26.80 -2.29 28.58
CA GLU A 527 -27.87 -1.31 28.35
C GLU A 527 -28.72 -1.73 27.14
N LYS A 528 -28.05 -2.18 26.08
CA LYS A 528 -28.70 -2.75 24.90
C LYS A 528 -29.56 -3.97 25.24
N ILE A 529 -29.02 -4.89 26.04
CA ILE A 529 -29.75 -6.10 26.45
C ILE A 529 -30.97 -5.75 27.30
N ASP A 530 -30.85 -4.80 28.24
CA ASP A 530 -31.97 -4.37 29.07
C ASP A 530 -33.06 -3.66 28.25
N SER A 531 -32.67 -2.84 27.27
CA SER A 531 -33.61 -2.22 26.31
C SER A 531 -34.38 -3.29 25.52
N LEU A 532 -33.67 -4.27 24.95
CA LEU A 532 -34.28 -5.34 24.17
C LEU A 532 -35.22 -6.21 25.02
N ARG A 533 -34.87 -6.50 26.28
CA ARG A 533 -35.75 -7.23 27.21
C ARG A 533 -37.04 -6.47 27.53
N ALA A 534 -36.99 -5.14 27.49
CA ALA A 534 -38.16 -4.29 27.63
C ALA A 534 -39.01 -4.17 26.34
N GLY A 535 -38.60 -4.85 25.26
CA GLY A 535 -39.27 -4.77 23.95
C GLY A 535 -38.93 -3.49 23.17
N ILE A 536 -37.86 -2.78 23.55
CA ILE A 536 -37.47 -1.50 22.95
C ILE A 536 -36.24 -1.73 22.07
N SER A 537 -36.37 -1.39 20.79
CA SER A 537 -35.29 -1.45 19.82
C SER A 537 -34.35 -0.26 19.96
N HIS A 538 -33.03 -0.54 19.95
CA HIS A 538 -31.99 0.48 19.85
C HIS A 538 -31.59 0.77 18.39
N ILE A 539 -32.30 0.19 17.41
CA ILE A 539 -32.03 0.33 15.97
C ILE A 539 -33.30 0.77 15.25
N GLU A 540 -33.22 1.82 14.44
CA GLU A 540 -34.36 2.42 13.76
C GLU A 540 -35.02 1.48 12.72
N ASP A 541 -34.23 0.60 12.10
CA ASP A 541 -34.72 -0.38 11.10
C ASP A 541 -35.54 -1.53 11.71
N VAL A 542 -35.63 -1.64 13.04
CA VAL A 542 -36.39 -2.68 13.73
C VAL A 542 -37.38 -2.00 14.68
N ALA A 543 -38.67 -2.21 14.46
CA ALA A 543 -39.68 -1.60 15.32
C ALA A 543 -39.75 -2.29 16.70
N ASP A 544 -40.10 -1.54 17.75
CA ASP A 544 -40.31 -2.08 19.11
C ASP A 544 -41.30 -3.26 19.13
N GLN A 545 -42.33 -3.20 18.27
CA GLN A 545 -43.28 -4.30 18.13
C GLN A 545 -42.62 -5.57 17.61
N GLU A 546 -41.67 -5.47 16.66
CA GLU A 546 -40.96 -6.64 16.13
C GLU A 546 -40.03 -7.27 17.17
N VAL A 547 -39.43 -6.46 18.05
CA VAL A 547 -38.65 -6.97 19.20
C VAL A 547 -39.59 -7.70 20.18
N THR A 548 -40.73 -7.10 20.48
CA THR A 548 -41.75 -7.69 21.37
C THR A 548 -42.27 -9.02 20.82
N ASP A 549 -42.56 -9.07 19.51
CA ASP A 549 -43.00 -10.29 18.82
C ASP A 549 -41.91 -11.35 18.82
N ALA A 550 -40.64 -10.97 18.60
CA ALA A 550 -39.50 -11.87 18.68
C ALA A 550 -39.34 -12.47 20.10
N LEU A 551 -39.45 -11.64 21.15
CA LEU A 551 -39.42 -12.12 22.54
C LEU A 551 -40.52 -13.15 22.81
N ALA A 552 -41.74 -12.87 22.34
CA ALA A 552 -42.87 -13.79 22.46
C ALA A 552 -42.66 -15.09 21.65
N ALA A 553 -41.92 -15.02 20.55
CA ALA A 553 -41.53 -16.17 19.71
C ALA A 553 -40.34 -16.97 20.26
N GLY A 554 -39.75 -16.57 21.40
CA GLY A 554 -38.65 -17.30 22.04
C GLY A 554 -37.26 -16.68 21.83
N PHE A 555 -37.18 -15.40 21.45
CA PHE A 555 -35.92 -14.64 21.48
C PHE A 555 -35.48 -14.39 22.93
N THR A 556 -34.21 -14.70 23.23
CA THR A 556 -33.60 -14.49 24.55
C THR A 556 -32.36 -13.60 24.44
N PRO A 557 -32.44 -12.28 24.69
CA PRO A 557 -31.28 -11.40 24.78
C PRO A 557 -30.53 -11.57 26.12
N THR A 558 -29.20 -11.70 26.06
CA THR A 558 -28.32 -11.90 27.22
C THR A 558 -26.92 -11.30 27.00
N THR A 559 -26.21 -11.05 28.11
CA THR A 559 -24.77 -10.76 28.13
C THR A 559 -23.94 -12.00 28.49
N ASP A 560 -24.58 -13.12 28.82
CA ASP A 560 -23.91 -14.35 29.25
C ASP A 560 -23.54 -15.24 28.04
N PRO A 561 -22.24 -15.35 27.70
CA PRO A 561 -21.79 -16.18 26.58
C PRO A 561 -21.86 -17.69 26.87
N SER A 562 -22.06 -18.12 28.13
CA SER A 562 -22.09 -19.56 28.45
C SER A 562 -23.27 -20.29 27.79
N LEU A 563 -24.37 -19.57 27.53
CA LEU A 563 -25.56 -20.07 26.84
C LEU A 563 -25.30 -20.40 25.36
N LEU A 564 -24.17 -19.97 24.77
CA LEU A 564 -23.76 -20.38 23.42
C LEU A 564 -23.60 -21.91 23.29
N ALA A 565 -23.31 -22.59 24.40
CA ALA A 565 -23.27 -24.05 24.46
C ALA A 565 -24.63 -24.70 24.14
N GLU A 566 -25.74 -23.97 24.28
CA GLU A 566 -27.09 -24.51 24.11
C GLU A 566 -27.69 -24.27 22.72
N ALA A 567 -26.93 -23.67 21.80
CA ALA A 567 -27.39 -23.37 20.43
C ALA A 567 -27.00 -24.47 19.41
N GLU A 568 -27.75 -24.61 18.32
CA GLU A 568 -27.35 -25.47 17.19
C GLU A 568 -26.39 -24.75 16.24
N VAL A 569 -26.73 -23.53 15.84
CA VAL A 569 -25.91 -22.66 14.98
C VAL A 569 -25.61 -21.35 15.70
N ILE A 570 -24.40 -20.83 15.55
CA ILE A 570 -23.95 -19.57 16.13
C ILE A 570 -23.46 -18.66 15.00
N THR A 571 -24.03 -17.45 14.88
CA THR A 571 -23.55 -16.43 13.94
C THR A 571 -22.73 -15.35 14.65
N ILE A 572 -21.69 -14.85 13.98
CA ILE A 572 -20.86 -13.73 14.45
C ILE A 572 -21.19 -12.50 13.60
N SER A 573 -21.86 -11.52 14.20
CA SER A 573 -22.41 -10.31 13.56
C SER A 573 -21.96 -9.05 14.30
N VAL A 574 -20.69 -9.04 14.73
CA VAL A 574 -20.04 -7.96 15.50
C VAL A 574 -19.42 -6.90 14.56
N PRO A 575 -19.22 -5.64 15.02
CA PRO A 575 -18.67 -4.59 14.18
C PRO A 575 -17.20 -4.84 13.79
N THR A 576 -16.84 -4.41 12.58
CA THR A 576 -15.48 -4.49 12.02
C THR A 576 -15.05 -3.11 11.51
N PRO A 577 -14.75 -2.15 12.42
CA PRO A 577 -14.39 -0.78 12.05
C PRO A 577 -12.99 -0.71 11.42
N LEU A 578 -12.58 0.50 11.03
CA LEU A 578 -11.18 0.80 10.74
C LEU A 578 -10.51 1.47 11.95
N LEU A 579 -9.26 1.10 12.22
CA LEU A 579 -8.36 1.79 13.13
C LEU A 579 -7.18 2.34 12.31
N ASP A 580 -7.00 3.66 12.32
CA ASP A 580 -5.99 4.36 11.50
C ASP A 580 -6.04 3.98 10.01
N GLY A 581 -7.25 3.76 9.48
CA GLY A 581 -7.49 3.36 8.08
C GLY A 581 -7.18 1.88 7.77
N LEU A 582 -6.93 1.06 8.80
CA LEU A 582 -6.69 -0.38 8.66
C LEU A 582 -7.83 -1.19 9.29
N PRO A 583 -8.18 -2.38 8.73
CA PRO A 583 -9.14 -3.30 9.33
C PRO A 583 -8.89 -3.59 10.82
N ASP A 584 -9.90 -3.40 11.66
CA ASP A 584 -9.89 -3.82 13.07
C ASP A 584 -10.78 -5.06 13.28
N LEU A 585 -10.15 -6.17 13.64
CA LEU A 585 -10.82 -7.46 13.89
C LEU A 585 -10.99 -7.78 15.38
N ASN A 586 -10.69 -6.87 16.30
CA ASN A 586 -10.72 -7.16 17.74
C ASN A 586 -12.07 -7.71 18.23
N ALA A 587 -13.19 -7.18 17.72
CA ALA A 587 -14.52 -7.68 18.07
C ALA A 587 -14.76 -9.11 17.56
N VAL A 588 -14.33 -9.41 16.32
CA VAL A 588 -14.43 -10.75 15.72
C VAL A 588 -13.56 -11.75 16.48
N ILE A 589 -12.35 -11.34 16.88
CA ILE A 589 -11.45 -12.15 17.70
C ILE A 589 -12.09 -12.46 19.05
N GLY A 590 -12.58 -11.44 19.77
CA GLY A 590 -13.21 -11.63 21.08
C GLY A 590 -14.46 -12.51 21.02
N ALA A 591 -15.30 -12.34 19.98
CA ALA A 591 -16.45 -13.21 19.75
C ALA A 591 -16.02 -14.67 19.47
N SER A 592 -14.99 -14.87 18.65
CA SER A 592 -14.46 -16.21 18.33
C SER A 592 -13.88 -16.90 19.56
N GLU A 593 -13.17 -16.17 20.43
CA GLU A 593 -12.64 -16.72 21.68
C GLU A 593 -13.74 -17.12 22.67
N ALA A 594 -14.77 -16.28 22.82
CA ALA A 594 -15.92 -16.57 23.66
C ALA A 594 -16.68 -17.80 23.15
N ILE A 595 -16.95 -17.87 21.84
CA ILE A 595 -17.60 -19.04 21.21
C ILE A 595 -16.74 -20.28 21.43
N GLY A 596 -15.45 -20.24 21.12
CA GLY A 596 -14.54 -21.38 21.27
C GLY A 596 -14.49 -21.94 22.69
N THR A 597 -14.65 -21.09 23.72
CA THR A 597 -14.68 -21.51 25.12
C THR A 597 -15.90 -22.37 25.46
N TYR A 598 -17.05 -22.13 24.81
CA TYR A 598 -18.32 -22.82 25.08
C TYR A 598 -18.77 -23.73 23.92
N LEU A 599 -17.92 -23.90 22.91
CA LEU A 599 -18.21 -24.66 21.70
C LEU A 599 -18.25 -26.16 21.99
N ASN A 600 -19.30 -26.82 21.53
CA ASN A 600 -19.52 -28.25 21.62
C ASN A 600 -19.48 -28.91 20.24
N ALA A 601 -19.14 -30.20 20.23
CA ALA A 601 -19.20 -31.00 19.01
C ALA A 601 -20.61 -30.99 18.38
N GLY A 602 -20.64 -30.92 17.05
CA GLY A 602 -21.84 -30.88 16.22
C GLY A 602 -22.39 -29.48 15.93
N GLN A 603 -21.95 -28.43 16.65
CA GLN A 603 -22.40 -27.06 16.40
C GLN A 603 -21.84 -26.50 15.09
N THR A 604 -22.56 -25.53 14.52
CA THR A 604 -22.11 -24.77 13.34
C THR A 604 -21.83 -23.33 13.73
N VAL A 605 -20.68 -22.79 13.36
CA VAL A 605 -20.33 -21.37 13.53
C VAL A 605 -20.31 -20.71 12.15
N VAL A 606 -20.93 -19.55 12.03
CA VAL A 606 -20.97 -18.77 10.78
C VAL A 606 -20.47 -17.35 11.04
N LEU A 607 -19.39 -16.96 10.38
CA LEU A 607 -18.96 -15.56 10.40
C LEU A 607 -19.81 -14.76 9.41
N GLU A 608 -20.48 -13.72 9.88
CA GLU A 608 -21.26 -12.80 9.03
C GLU A 608 -20.65 -11.40 8.91
N SER A 609 -19.87 -10.98 9.92
CA SER A 609 -19.14 -9.71 9.90
C SER A 609 -18.31 -9.56 8.62
N THR A 610 -18.34 -8.38 8.01
CA THR A 610 -17.54 -8.07 6.82
C THR A 610 -16.06 -8.18 7.14
N THR A 611 -15.29 -8.88 6.30
CA THR A 611 -13.85 -9.05 6.49
C THR A 611 -13.13 -9.33 5.16
N TYR A 612 -11.80 -9.50 5.21
CA TYR A 612 -10.99 -9.85 4.05
C TYR A 612 -10.88 -11.36 3.81
N PRO A 613 -10.71 -11.78 2.53
CA PRO A 613 -10.52 -13.18 2.16
C PRO A 613 -9.39 -13.87 2.93
N GLY A 614 -9.77 -14.92 3.65
CA GLY A 614 -8.93 -15.73 4.52
C GLY A 614 -9.20 -15.54 6.01
N THR A 615 -10.02 -14.58 6.44
CA THR A 615 -10.24 -14.34 7.89
C THR A 615 -10.92 -15.53 8.56
N THR A 616 -11.92 -16.13 7.93
CA THR A 616 -12.60 -17.31 8.46
C THR A 616 -11.62 -18.46 8.69
N ASP A 617 -10.68 -18.67 7.74
CA ASP A 617 -9.71 -19.76 7.76
C ASP A 617 -8.47 -19.49 8.64
N GLU A 618 -7.97 -18.26 8.63
CA GLU A 618 -6.66 -17.87 9.17
C GLU A 618 -6.78 -17.22 10.56
N VAL A 619 -7.96 -16.73 10.94
CA VAL A 619 -8.21 -16.05 12.23
C VAL A 619 -9.28 -16.77 13.04
N VAL A 620 -10.49 -16.95 12.49
CA VAL A 620 -11.62 -17.52 13.25
C VAL A 620 -11.41 -19.00 13.54
N ARG A 621 -11.07 -19.79 12.51
CA ARG A 621 -10.84 -21.24 12.67
C ARG A 621 -9.80 -21.56 13.75
N PRO A 622 -8.57 -21.00 13.74
CA PRO A 622 -7.57 -21.35 14.75
C PRO A 622 -8.01 -20.97 16.17
N LEU A 623 -8.70 -19.85 16.36
CA LEU A 623 -9.19 -19.43 17.68
C LEU A 623 -10.25 -20.39 18.23
N LEU A 624 -11.18 -20.82 17.37
CA LEU A 624 -12.20 -21.80 17.75
C LEU A 624 -11.57 -23.15 18.10
N GLU A 625 -10.64 -23.64 17.29
CA GLU A 625 -9.94 -24.92 17.53
C GLU A 625 -9.06 -24.87 18.80
N GLU A 626 -8.30 -23.79 19.00
CA GLU A 626 -7.43 -23.61 20.17
C GLU A 626 -8.22 -23.56 21.48
N ARG A 627 -9.32 -22.79 21.52
CA ARG A 627 -10.11 -22.58 22.74
C ARG A 627 -11.01 -23.77 23.08
N SER A 628 -11.53 -24.48 22.09
CA SER A 628 -12.43 -25.63 22.29
C SER A 628 -11.70 -26.97 22.41
N GLY A 629 -10.52 -27.10 21.79
CA GLY A 629 -9.86 -28.39 21.58
C GLY A 629 -10.54 -29.28 20.53
N LEU A 630 -11.53 -28.77 19.80
CA LEU A 630 -12.23 -29.45 18.71
C LEU A 630 -11.59 -29.12 17.35
N THR A 631 -11.79 -29.98 16.35
CA THR A 631 -11.31 -29.75 14.97
C THR A 631 -12.44 -29.33 14.04
N ALA A 632 -12.24 -28.24 13.31
CA ALA A 632 -13.23 -27.71 12.37
C ALA A 632 -13.41 -28.64 11.17
N GLY A 633 -14.65 -28.80 10.70
CA GLY A 633 -15.03 -29.67 9.60
C GLY A 633 -15.09 -31.16 9.96
N ARG A 634 -14.78 -31.52 11.21
CA ARG A 634 -14.92 -32.87 11.76
C ARG A 634 -15.78 -32.89 13.02
N ASP A 635 -15.39 -32.11 14.02
CA ASP A 635 -16.03 -32.10 15.33
C ASP A 635 -17.07 -30.98 15.42
N PHE A 636 -16.84 -29.85 14.76
CA PHE A 636 -17.79 -28.74 14.56
C PHE A 636 -17.69 -28.20 13.13
N TYR A 637 -18.64 -27.36 12.72
CA TYR A 637 -18.75 -26.86 11.35
C TYR A 637 -18.52 -25.36 11.29
N LEU A 638 -17.87 -24.89 10.23
CA LEU A 638 -17.51 -23.49 10.08
C LEU A 638 -17.84 -22.99 8.67
N ALA A 639 -18.52 -21.85 8.59
CA ALA A 639 -18.87 -21.20 7.34
C ALA A 639 -18.75 -19.68 7.43
N TYR A 640 -18.84 -19.03 6.28
CA TYR A 640 -18.96 -17.59 6.13
C TYR A 640 -20.26 -17.27 5.37
N SER A 641 -21.00 -16.28 5.85
CA SER A 641 -22.20 -15.76 5.16
C SER A 641 -22.32 -14.24 5.34
N PRO A 642 -21.82 -13.44 4.38
CA PRO A 642 -21.79 -11.99 4.55
C PRO A 642 -23.20 -11.42 4.69
N GLU A 643 -23.33 -10.37 5.50
CA GLU A 643 -24.55 -9.57 5.48
C GLU A 643 -24.62 -8.70 4.21
N ARG A 644 -25.82 -8.58 3.64
CA ARG A 644 -26.16 -7.83 2.43
C ARG A 644 -27.38 -6.90 2.60
N ILE A 645 -27.78 -6.62 3.85
CA ILE A 645 -28.78 -5.60 4.21
C ILE A 645 -28.41 -4.23 3.61
N ASP A 646 -29.44 -3.53 3.14
CA ASP A 646 -29.39 -2.13 2.74
C ASP A 646 -30.31 -1.32 3.70
N PRO A 647 -29.76 -0.57 4.67
CA PRO A 647 -30.56 0.16 5.66
C PRO A 647 -31.60 1.10 5.05
N GLY A 648 -32.79 1.21 5.63
CA GLY A 648 -33.90 2.01 5.08
C GLY A 648 -34.51 1.49 3.76
N ASN A 649 -34.19 0.27 3.33
CA ASN A 649 -34.76 -0.34 2.14
C ASN A 649 -36.04 -1.13 2.46
N HIS A 650 -37.19 -0.63 2.01
CA HIS A 650 -38.47 -1.31 2.25
C HIS A 650 -38.77 -2.47 1.30
N GLN A 651 -38.03 -2.57 0.19
CA GLN A 651 -38.24 -3.62 -0.81
C GLN A 651 -37.39 -4.85 -0.51
N TRP A 652 -36.15 -4.64 -0.08
CA TRP A 652 -35.16 -5.69 0.16
C TRP A 652 -34.77 -5.72 1.64
N GLY A 653 -35.00 -6.86 2.29
CA GLY A 653 -34.61 -7.14 3.67
C GLY A 653 -33.96 -8.51 3.78
N VAL A 654 -33.72 -8.98 5.00
CA VAL A 654 -33.07 -10.28 5.24
C VAL A 654 -33.88 -11.43 4.60
N HIS A 655 -35.22 -11.36 4.62
CA HIS A 655 -36.08 -12.46 4.17
C HIS A 655 -36.06 -12.73 2.66
N ASN A 656 -35.68 -11.75 1.84
CA ASN A 656 -35.71 -11.86 0.37
C ASN A 656 -34.35 -11.58 -0.29
N THR A 657 -33.36 -11.12 0.47
CA THR A 657 -31.99 -10.93 -0.02
C THR A 657 -31.24 -12.25 0.09
N PRO A 658 -30.70 -12.80 -1.02
CA PRO A 658 -30.01 -14.07 -0.96
C PRO A 658 -28.77 -14.05 -0.05
N LYS A 659 -28.69 -14.98 0.91
CA LYS A 659 -27.51 -15.21 1.73
C LYS A 659 -26.50 -16.03 0.91
N LEU A 660 -25.30 -15.49 0.74
CA LEU A 660 -24.17 -16.24 0.19
C LEU A 660 -23.64 -17.15 1.29
N VAL A 661 -23.40 -18.44 1.03
CA VAL A 661 -22.92 -19.37 2.06
C VAL A 661 -21.72 -20.14 1.53
N GLY A 662 -20.55 -19.90 2.13
CA GLY A 662 -19.31 -20.62 1.85
C GLY A 662 -18.83 -21.37 3.08
N GLY A 663 -18.78 -22.70 3.04
CA GLY A 663 -18.24 -23.52 4.12
C GLY A 663 -16.74 -23.78 3.98
N ILE A 664 -16.08 -24.18 5.06
CA ILE A 664 -14.70 -24.70 4.98
C ILE A 664 -14.61 -26.06 4.27
N ASN A 665 -15.75 -26.73 4.13
CA ASN A 665 -16.02 -27.92 3.34
C ASN A 665 -17.53 -27.99 3.00
N ASP A 666 -17.93 -28.93 2.14
CA ASP A 666 -19.31 -29.07 1.68
C ASP A 666 -20.31 -29.31 2.82
N GLU A 667 -19.93 -30.10 3.84
CA GLU A 667 -20.81 -30.37 4.98
C GLU A 667 -21.06 -29.11 5.81
N SER A 668 -20.03 -28.29 6.05
CA SER A 668 -20.18 -27.02 6.75
C SER A 668 -21.04 -26.03 5.97
N ALA A 669 -20.87 -25.98 4.64
CA ALA A 669 -21.67 -25.13 3.77
C ALA A 669 -23.15 -25.54 3.82
N GLU A 670 -23.45 -26.83 3.73
CA GLU A 670 -24.82 -27.33 3.73
C GLU A 670 -25.50 -27.14 5.09
N ARG A 671 -24.80 -27.32 6.22
CA ARG A 671 -25.36 -27.04 7.55
C ARG A 671 -25.70 -25.57 7.75
N ALA A 672 -24.81 -24.67 7.36
CA ALA A 672 -25.10 -23.23 7.39
C ALA A 672 -26.27 -22.87 6.45
N ALA A 673 -26.30 -23.45 5.25
CA ALA A 673 -27.38 -23.23 4.28
C ALA A 673 -28.74 -23.71 4.80
N GLN A 674 -28.79 -24.84 5.52
CA GLN A 674 -30.03 -25.36 6.12
C GLN A 674 -30.66 -24.40 7.13
N LEU A 675 -29.84 -23.68 7.91
CA LEU A 675 -30.35 -22.63 8.78
C LEU A 675 -30.97 -21.50 7.95
N TYR A 676 -30.20 -20.89 7.06
CA TYR A 676 -30.65 -19.69 6.34
C TYR A 676 -31.85 -19.95 5.44
N ARG A 677 -31.96 -21.14 4.82
CA ARG A 677 -33.13 -21.52 3.99
C ARG A 677 -34.48 -21.45 4.73
N LYS A 678 -34.47 -21.43 6.07
CA LYS A 678 -35.70 -21.27 6.87
C LYS A 678 -36.27 -19.86 6.80
N PHE A 679 -35.44 -18.85 6.55
CA PHE A 679 -35.88 -17.44 6.57
C PHE A 679 -35.33 -16.58 5.44
N ALA A 680 -34.43 -17.08 4.56
CA ALA A 680 -33.87 -16.34 3.43
C ALA A 680 -33.50 -17.26 2.25
N PRO A 681 -33.49 -16.76 0.99
CA PRO A 681 -32.91 -17.49 -0.14
C PRO A 681 -31.41 -17.72 0.07
N VAL A 682 -30.88 -18.86 -0.40
CA VAL A 682 -29.46 -19.20 -0.23
C VAL A 682 -28.78 -19.44 -1.57
N VAL A 683 -27.58 -18.88 -1.71
CA VAL A 683 -26.65 -19.17 -2.82
C VAL A 683 -25.39 -19.80 -2.23
N ALA A 684 -25.15 -21.07 -2.57
CA ALA A 684 -23.95 -21.77 -2.14
C ALA A 684 -22.72 -21.28 -2.91
N MET A 685 -21.63 -21.07 -2.18
CA MET A 685 -20.32 -20.67 -2.69
C MET A 685 -19.34 -21.84 -2.55
N SER A 686 -18.29 -21.85 -3.37
CA SER A 686 -17.27 -22.91 -3.35
C SER A 686 -16.47 -22.98 -2.05
N GLY A 687 -16.42 -21.88 -1.29
CA GLY A 687 -15.66 -21.78 -0.06
C GLY A 687 -15.88 -20.45 0.65
N THR A 688 -15.33 -20.38 1.87
CA THR A 688 -15.32 -19.18 2.73
C THR A 688 -14.69 -17.98 2.02
N ARG A 689 -13.53 -18.17 1.39
CA ARG A 689 -12.78 -17.09 0.72
C ARG A 689 -13.55 -16.45 -0.44
N GLU A 690 -14.26 -17.25 -1.25
CA GLU A 690 -15.07 -16.71 -2.34
C GLU A 690 -16.27 -15.94 -1.81
N ALA A 691 -16.89 -16.40 -0.73
CA ALA A 691 -17.99 -15.69 -0.08
C ALA A 691 -17.52 -14.37 0.59
N GLU A 692 -16.35 -14.35 1.24
CA GLU A 692 -15.69 -13.14 1.76
C GLU A 692 -15.37 -12.15 0.64
N MET A 693 -14.79 -12.64 -0.46
CA MET A 693 -14.45 -11.80 -1.61
C MET A 693 -15.68 -11.20 -2.29
N ALA A 694 -16.78 -11.96 -2.40
CA ALA A 694 -18.01 -11.48 -3.04
C ALA A 694 -18.53 -10.21 -2.37
N LYS A 695 -18.52 -10.15 -1.03
CA LYS A 695 -18.97 -8.97 -0.29
C LYS A 695 -18.08 -7.75 -0.55
N LEU A 696 -16.76 -7.93 -0.55
CA LEU A 696 -15.83 -6.84 -0.83
C LEU A 696 -15.96 -6.36 -2.28
N LEU A 697 -16.20 -7.27 -3.22
CA LEU A 697 -16.41 -6.94 -4.63
C LEU A 697 -17.68 -6.10 -4.81
N GLU A 698 -18.80 -6.45 -4.17
CA GLU A 698 -20.06 -5.68 -4.23
C GLU A 698 -19.85 -4.22 -3.82
N ASN A 699 -19.19 -3.99 -2.68
CA ASN A 699 -18.96 -2.65 -2.16
C ASN A 699 -17.87 -1.89 -2.93
N THR A 700 -16.82 -2.59 -3.39
CA THR A 700 -15.78 -2.00 -4.25
C THR A 700 -16.35 -1.57 -5.59
N TYR A 701 -17.21 -2.39 -6.21
CA TYR A 701 -17.90 -2.05 -7.45
C TYR A 701 -18.73 -0.79 -7.29
N ARG A 702 -19.52 -0.69 -6.23
CA ARG A 702 -20.32 0.51 -5.92
C ARG A 702 -19.44 1.74 -5.71
N HIS A 703 -18.38 1.62 -4.90
CA HIS A 703 -17.45 2.73 -4.59
C HIS A 703 -16.81 3.32 -5.85
N VAL A 704 -16.25 2.44 -6.71
CA VAL A 704 -15.54 2.84 -7.93
C VAL A 704 -16.49 3.48 -8.95
N ASN A 705 -17.69 2.93 -9.14
CA ASN A 705 -18.63 3.51 -10.11
C ASN A 705 -19.21 4.84 -9.64
N ILE A 706 -19.44 5.03 -8.33
CA ILE A 706 -19.81 6.35 -7.80
C ILE A 706 -18.69 7.35 -8.05
N ALA A 707 -17.43 6.98 -7.78
CA ALA A 707 -16.28 7.84 -8.05
C ALA A 707 -16.16 8.21 -9.53
N LEU A 708 -16.33 7.24 -10.43
CA LEU A 708 -16.33 7.48 -11.87
C LEU A 708 -17.38 8.53 -12.27
N VAL A 709 -18.61 8.39 -11.80
CA VAL A 709 -19.70 9.32 -12.13
C VAL A 709 -19.48 10.69 -11.48
N ASN A 710 -18.94 10.74 -10.26
CA ASN A 710 -18.55 11.98 -9.59
C ASN A 710 -17.46 12.74 -10.37
N GLU A 711 -16.41 12.06 -10.82
CA GLU A 711 -15.36 12.66 -11.66
C GLU A 711 -15.93 13.14 -13.01
N MET A 712 -16.84 12.35 -13.61
CA MET A 712 -17.54 12.76 -14.82
C MET A 712 -18.39 14.02 -14.59
N ALA A 713 -19.06 14.19 -13.45
CA ALA A 713 -19.82 15.40 -13.12
C ALA A 713 -18.90 16.63 -13.06
N ILE A 714 -17.73 16.51 -12.43
CA ILE A 714 -16.72 17.59 -12.38
C ILE A 714 -16.30 18.02 -13.80
N PHE A 715 -16.03 17.07 -14.69
CA PHE A 715 -15.63 17.40 -16.07
C PHE A 715 -16.81 17.85 -16.94
N ALA A 716 -18.01 17.33 -16.70
CA ALA A 716 -19.22 17.72 -17.43
C ALA A 716 -19.53 19.21 -17.19
N ASP A 717 -19.38 19.70 -15.96
CA ASP A 717 -19.47 21.13 -15.62
C ASP A 717 -18.48 21.98 -16.45
N VAL A 718 -17.21 21.58 -16.50
CA VAL A 718 -16.18 22.27 -17.29
C VAL A 718 -16.51 22.28 -18.79
N LEU A 719 -17.15 21.22 -19.29
CA LEU A 719 -17.55 21.08 -20.68
C LEU A 719 -18.90 21.74 -21.01
N GLY A 720 -19.67 22.19 -20.00
CA GLY A 720 -21.03 22.68 -20.17
C GLY A 720 -22.02 21.60 -20.60
N VAL A 721 -21.84 20.36 -20.14
CA VAL A 721 -22.68 19.19 -20.44
C VAL A 721 -23.52 18.81 -19.22
N ASP A 722 -24.82 18.53 -19.43
CA ASP A 722 -25.69 18.00 -18.36
C ASP A 722 -25.38 16.51 -18.11
N ILE A 723 -24.70 16.21 -17.00
CA ILE A 723 -24.35 14.85 -16.62
C ILE A 723 -25.58 13.99 -16.31
N TRP A 724 -26.65 14.57 -15.77
CA TRP A 724 -27.89 13.84 -15.46
C TRP A 724 -28.63 13.43 -16.72
N GLU A 725 -28.70 14.30 -17.73
CA GLU A 725 -29.23 13.94 -19.05
C GLU A 725 -28.39 12.86 -19.71
N THR A 726 -27.06 13.00 -19.62
CA THR A 726 -26.11 12.01 -20.15
C THR A 726 -26.32 10.63 -19.52
N ILE A 727 -26.44 10.55 -18.19
CA ILE A 727 -26.72 9.30 -17.47
C ILE A 727 -28.09 8.74 -17.86
N ARG A 728 -29.15 9.57 -17.93
CA ARG A 728 -30.48 9.13 -18.37
C ARG A 728 -30.44 8.52 -19.77
N GLY A 729 -29.72 9.15 -20.70
CA GLY A 729 -29.51 8.62 -22.05
C GLY A 729 -28.75 7.29 -22.04
N ALA A 730 -27.65 7.21 -21.30
CA ALA A 730 -26.85 5.99 -21.19
C ALA A 730 -27.62 4.81 -20.54
N ALA A 731 -28.45 5.11 -19.52
CA ALA A 731 -29.29 4.15 -18.80
C ALA A 731 -30.35 3.47 -19.68
N THR A 732 -30.68 4.03 -20.85
CA THR A 732 -31.56 3.36 -21.82
C THR A 732 -30.94 2.13 -22.46
N LYS A 733 -29.62 1.96 -22.35
CA LYS A 733 -28.92 0.78 -22.88
C LYS A 733 -29.23 -0.44 -22.01
N PRO A 734 -29.86 -1.49 -22.54
CA PRO A 734 -30.36 -2.60 -21.73
C PRO A 734 -29.27 -3.59 -21.24
N PHE A 735 -27.99 -3.34 -21.54
CA PHE A 735 -26.88 -4.20 -21.15
C PHE A 735 -25.57 -3.43 -20.97
N GLY A 736 -24.73 -3.89 -20.03
CA GLY A 736 -23.38 -3.38 -19.82
C GLY A 736 -23.29 -1.95 -19.30
N PHE A 737 -24.40 -1.38 -18.82
CA PHE A 737 -24.44 -0.09 -18.13
C PHE A 737 -25.43 -0.18 -16.97
N GLU A 738 -24.91 -0.04 -15.76
CA GLU A 738 -25.72 0.17 -14.56
C GLU A 738 -25.58 1.64 -14.17
N ALA A 739 -26.71 2.32 -13.93
CA ALA A 739 -26.70 3.74 -13.67
C ALA A 739 -26.28 4.02 -12.22
N PHE A 740 -25.12 4.67 -12.07
CA PHE A 740 -24.70 5.34 -10.85
C PHE A 740 -24.92 6.84 -11.02
N TYR A 741 -25.07 7.57 -9.92
CA TYR A 741 -25.42 8.98 -9.93
C TYR A 741 -24.42 9.79 -9.11
N PRO A 742 -24.09 11.03 -9.54
CA PRO A 742 -23.19 11.87 -8.78
C PRO A 742 -23.85 12.32 -7.47
N GLY A 743 -23.04 12.80 -6.54
CA GLY A 743 -23.52 13.24 -5.24
C GLY A 743 -22.54 14.14 -4.49
N PRO A 744 -22.93 14.62 -3.30
CA PRO A 744 -22.08 15.48 -2.48
C PRO A 744 -20.91 14.74 -1.82
N GLY A 745 -20.82 13.43 -2.04
CA GLY A 745 -19.81 12.53 -1.49
C GLY A 745 -20.42 11.17 -1.19
N VAL A 746 -19.63 10.30 -0.55
CA VAL A 746 -20.04 8.97 -0.13
C VAL A 746 -19.87 8.87 1.38
N GLY A 747 -20.86 8.29 2.07
CA GLY A 747 -20.80 8.09 3.51
C GLY A 747 -21.31 6.73 3.98
N GLY A 748 -21.46 6.57 5.29
CA GLY A 748 -21.88 5.33 5.94
C GLY A 748 -20.72 4.34 6.18
N HIS A 749 -21.04 3.15 6.68
CA HIS A 749 -20.03 2.18 7.19
C HIS A 749 -19.55 1.16 6.16
N CYS A 750 -20.18 1.04 5.00
CA CYS A 750 -19.86 -0.04 4.06
C CYS A 750 -18.99 0.47 2.92
N ILE A 751 -19.42 1.52 2.22
CA ILE A 751 -18.77 1.97 0.98
C ILE A 751 -17.40 2.63 1.24
N PRO A 752 -17.24 3.53 2.24
CA PRO A 752 -15.94 4.13 2.54
C PRO A 752 -14.96 3.19 3.28
N ILE A 753 -15.46 2.10 3.87
CA ILE A 753 -14.68 1.24 4.77
C ILE A 753 -14.30 -0.08 4.11
N ASP A 754 -15.26 -0.84 3.60
CA ASP A 754 -15.04 -2.22 3.15
C ASP A 754 -13.99 -2.34 2.02
N PRO A 755 -13.93 -1.43 1.03
CA PRO A 755 -12.87 -1.48 0.02
C PRO A 755 -11.45 -1.41 0.61
N ASN A 756 -11.27 -0.80 1.79
CA ASN A 756 -9.97 -0.76 2.47
C ASN A 756 -9.54 -2.12 3.02
N TYR A 757 -10.47 -3.05 3.27
CA TYR A 757 -10.14 -4.44 3.64
C TYR A 757 -9.45 -5.17 2.49
N LEU A 758 -9.94 -4.97 1.26
CA LEU A 758 -9.31 -5.55 0.07
C LEU A 758 -7.95 -4.90 -0.19
N SER A 759 -7.86 -3.57 -0.10
CA SER A 759 -6.59 -2.84 -0.21
C SER A 759 -5.56 -3.31 0.84
N TYR A 760 -5.98 -3.52 2.08
CA TYR A 760 -5.14 -4.07 3.15
C TYR A 760 -4.58 -5.45 2.80
N ARG A 761 -5.44 -6.38 2.37
CA ARG A 761 -5.02 -7.74 2.01
C ARG A 761 -4.07 -7.74 0.80
N VAL A 762 -4.32 -6.90 -0.20
CA VAL A 762 -3.45 -6.76 -1.38
C VAL A 762 -2.09 -6.15 -1.03
N ARG A 763 -2.05 -5.19 -0.09
CA ARG A 763 -0.79 -4.63 0.44
C ARG A 763 0.07 -5.68 1.15
N GLN A 764 -0.54 -6.62 1.88
CA GLN A 764 0.20 -7.74 2.49
C GLN A 764 0.86 -8.65 1.43
N LEU A 765 0.30 -8.73 0.23
CA LEU A 765 0.87 -9.44 -0.92
C LEU A 765 1.94 -8.63 -1.66
N GLY A 766 2.33 -7.47 -1.14
CA GLY A 766 3.34 -6.58 -1.75
C GLY A 766 2.84 -5.79 -2.96
N SER A 767 1.52 -5.71 -3.17
CA SER A 767 0.89 -5.01 -4.29
C SER A 767 0.02 -3.84 -3.82
N GLN A 768 -0.34 -2.92 -4.71
CA GLN A 768 -1.27 -1.82 -4.43
C GLN A 768 -2.53 -1.96 -5.29
N PHE A 769 -3.69 -1.68 -4.70
CA PHE A 769 -4.95 -1.63 -5.43
C PHE A 769 -5.29 -0.18 -5.79
N GLN A 770 -4.67 0.34 -6.86
CA GLN A 770 -4.72 1.76 -7.22
C GLN A 770 -6.14 2.30 -7.46
N MET A 771 -7.04 1.47 -8.02
CA MET A 771 -8.40 1.90 -8.35
C MET A 771 -9.25 2.23 -7.11
N ILE A 772 -9.06 1.51 -6.00
CA ILE A 772 -9.78 1.78 -4.74
C ILE A 772 -9.28 3.10 -4.13
N GLU A 773 -7.96 3.31 -4.13
CA GLU A 773 -7.33 4.52 -3.61
C GLU A 773 -7.76 5.76 -4.40
N LEU A 774 -7.79 5.67 -5.74
CA LEU A 774 -8.26 6.76 -6.60
C LEU A 774 -9.76 7.04 -6.42
N ALA A 775 -10.58 5.99 -6.32
CA ALA A 775 -12.01 6.15 -6.06
C ALA A 775 -12.26 6.85 -4.72
N GLN A 776 -11.47 6.52 -3.70
CA GLN A 776 -11.50 7.18 -2.40
C GLN A 776 -11.15 8.67 -2.53
N GLU A 777 -10.03 9.00 -3.20
CA GLU A 777 -9.59 10.39 -3.42
C GLU A 777 -10.67 11.24 -4.12
N ILE A 778 -11.31 10.69 -5.15
CA ILE A 778 -12.38 11.38 -5.89
C ILE A 778 -13.61 11.58 -4.99
N ASN A 779 -14.07 10.53 -4.31
CA ASN A 779 -15.27 10.60 -3.47
C ASN A 779 -15.08 11.54 -2.26
N ASP A 780 -13.88 11.55 -1.65
CA ASP A 780 -13.52 12.45 -0.55
C ASP A 780 -13.37 13.91 -0.98
N TYR A 781 -13.09 14.15 -2.27
CA TYR A 781 -13.03 15.49 -2.85
C TYR A 781 -14.42 16.11 -3.11
N MET A 782 -15.46 15.29 -3.33
CA MET A 782 -16.79 15.79 -3.70
C MET A 782 -17.39 16.82 -2.73
N PRO A 783 -17.29 16.70 -1.39
CA PRO A 783 -17.77 17.74 -0.48
C PRO A 783 -17.12 19.11 -0.73
N ALA A 784 -15.82 19.13 -1.02
CA ALA A 784 -15.10 20.36 -1.33
C ALA A 784 -15.50 20.91 -2.72
N TYR A 785 -15.73 20.04 -3.70
CA TYR A 785 -16.26 20.42 -5.00
C TYR A 785 -17.67 21.04 -4.90
N VAL A 786 -18.58 20.46 -4.13
CA VAL A 786 -19.91 21.03 -3.87
C VAL A 786 -19.80 22.39 -3.18
N ALA A 787 -18.91 22.53 -2.19
CA ALA A 787 -18.68 23.83 -1.54
C ALA A 787 -18.17 24.88 -2.55
N LYS A 788 -17.27 24.50 -3.46
CA LYS A 788 -16.78 25.37 -4.54
C LYS A 788 -17.93 25.83 -5.43
N ARG A 789 -18.78 24.91 -5.91
CA ARG A 789 -19.96 25.22 -6.72
C ARG A 789 -20.92 26.16 -6.01
N ALA A 790 -21.19 25.92 -4.72
CA ALA A 790 -22.02 26.78 -3.89
C ALA A 790 -21.49 28.23 -3.82
N ILE A 791 -20.17 28.38 -3.63
CA ILE A 791 -19.50 29.69 -3.57
C ILE A 791 -19.54 30.40 -4.94
N GLU A 792 -19.33 29.67 -6.03
CA GLU A 792 -19.41 30.20 -7.40
C GLU A 792 -20.82 30.71 -7.71
N LEU A 793 -21.84 29.93 -7.33
CA LEU A 793 -23.24 30.29 -7.53
C LEU A 793 -23.60 31.56 -6.73
N LEU A 794 -23.22 31.63 -5.46
CA LEU A 794 -23.42 32.83 -4.63
C LEU A 794 -22.71 34.07 -5.19
N ARG A 795 -21.45 33.94 -5.63
CA ARG A 795 -20.68 35.05 -6.21
C ARG A 795 -21.25 35.55 -7.54
N SER A 796 -21.84 34.65 -8.32
CA SER A 796 -22.48 35.00 -9.59
C SER A 796 -23.72 35.87 -9.38
N ALA A 797 -24.47 35.64 -8.30
CA ALA A 797 -25.63 36.44 -7.91
C ALA A 797 -25.22 37.73 -7.20
N GLU A 798 -24.30 37.65 -6.22
CA GLU A 798 -23.80 38.80 -5.46
C GLU A 798 -22.26 38.73 -5.29
N PRO A 799 -21.49 39.68 -5.87
CA PRO A 799 -20.02 39.63 -5.83
C PRO A 799 -19.38 39.65 -4.43
N ASN A 800 -20.11 40.09 -3.39
CA ASN A 800 -19.67 40.08 -2.00
C ASN A 800 -20.54 39.13 -1.16
N SER A 801 -20.41 37.83 -1.40
CA SER A 801 -21.16 36.76 -0.72
C SER A 801 -20.60 36.38 0.66
N THR A 802 -19.73 37.21 1.26
CA THR A 802 -19.15 36.91 2.57
C THR A 802 -20.22 37.10 3.65
N GLY A 803 -20.47 36.07 4.46
CA GLY A 803 -21.54 36.09 5.46
C GLY A 803 -22.92 35.65 4.95
N SER A 804 -23.04 35.26 3.68
CA SER A 804 -24.27 34.63 3.16
C SER A 804 -24.60 33.36 3.94
N THR A 805 -25.88 33.08 4.11
CA THR A 805 -26.40 31.91 4.82
C THR A 805 -26.77 30.81 3.84
N VAL A 806 -26.25 29.61 4.07
CA VAL A 806 -26.52 28.40 3.31
C VAL A 806 -27.37 27.44 4.16
N LEU A 807 -28.50 27.00 3.61
CA LEU A 807 -29.27 25.89 4.15
C LEU A 807 -28.79 24.58 3.52
N VAL A 808 -28.29 23.66 4.34
CA VAL A 808 -28.03 22.27 3.95
C VAL A 808 -29.28 21.45 4.26
N LEU A 809 -29.94 20.97 3.21
CA LEU A 809 -31.17 20.16 3.31
C LEU A 809 -30.80 18.67 3.38
N GLY A 810 -30.95 18.11 4.58
CA GLY A 810 -30.51 16.77 4.98
C GLY A 810 -29.02 16.71 5.36
N VAL A 811 -28.67 15.98 6.41
CA VAL A 811 -27.27 15.83 6.88
C VAL A 811 -26.84 14.38 7.10
N THR A 812 -27.76 13.44 6.93
CA THR A 812 -27.54 11.99 7.00
C THR A 812 -26.81 11.51 5.75
N TYR A 813 -26.11 10.36 5.82
CA TYR A 813 -25.37 9.86 4.64
C TYR A 813 -26.29 9.25 3.57
N LYS A 814 -27.53 8.89 3.94
CA LYS A 814 -28.55 8.27 3.08
C LYS A 814 -29.94 8.78 3.50
N PRO A 815 -30.91 8.91 2.58
CA PRO A 815 -32.28 9.22 2.94
C PRO A 815 -32.88 8.17 3.89
N GLU A 816 -33.88 8.60 4.67
CA GLU A 816 -34.69 7.78 5.57
C GLU A 816 -33.93 7.07 6.71
N VAL A 817 -32.73 7.53 7.07
CA VAL A 817 -32.01 7.05 8.25
C VAL A 817 -31.58 8.22 9.13
N SER A 818 -31.39 8.00 10.42
CA SER A 818 -30.85 9.00 11.37
C SER A 818 -29.32 9.02 11.45
N ASP A 819 -28.63 8.17 10.70
CA ASP A 819 -27.18 7.97 10.82
C ASP A 819 -26.37 9.07 10.11
N VAL A 820 -25.56 9.75 10.90
CA VAL A 820 -24.67 10.85 10.48
C VAL A 820 -23.19 10.47 10.53
N ARG A 821 -22.86 9.21 10.81
CA ARG A 821 -21.47 8.73 10.83
C ARG A 821 -20.91 8.73 9.41
N GLU A 822 -19.67 9.21 9.26
CA GLU A 822 -19.01 9.36 7.95
C GLU A 822 -19.85 10.13 6.91
N THR A 823 -20.76 11.00 7.34
CA THR A 823 -21.60 11.77 6.40
C THR A 823 -20.75 12.79 5.62
N PRO A 824 -20.94 12.92 4.28
CA PRO A 824 -20.27 13.96 3.49
C PRO A 824 -20.72 15.39 3.86
N ALA A 825 -21.80 15.54 4.64
CA ALA A 825 -22.26 16.84 5.14
C ALA A 825 -21.21 17.49 6.07
N THR A 826 -20.46 16.70 6.84
CA THR A 826 -19.43 17.21 7.76
C THR A 826 -18.32 17.98 7.03
N PRO A 827 -17.57 17.36 6.08
CA PRO A 827 -16.56 18.07 5.31
C PRO A 827 -17.13 19.19 4.43
N LEU A 828 -18.36 19.04 3.91
CA LEU A 828 -19.05 20.11 3.16
C LEU A 828 -19.27 21.35 4.04
N ILE A 829 -19.87 21.18 5.22
CA ILE A 829 -20.17 22.28 6.14
C ILE A 829 -18.88 22.94 6.64
N ARG A 830 -17.83 22.14 6.89
CA ARG A 830 -16.50 22.67 7.20
C ARG A 830 -15.98 23.57 6.10
N ALA A 831 -16.02 23.12 4.84
CA ALA A 831 -15.55 23.90 3.69
C ALA A 831 -16.35 25.21 3.50
N LEU A 832 -17.68 25.17 3.66
CA LEU A 832 -18.54 26.36 3.60
C LEU A 832 -18.22 27.36 4.71
N ARG A 833 -18.03 26.88 5.95
CA ARG A 833 -17.64 27.72 7.09
C ARG A 833 -16.26 28.35 6.89
N SER A 834 -15.29 27.59 6.38
CA SER A 834 -13.95 28.10 6.06
C SER A 834 -13.97 29.19 5.00
N ALA A 835 -14.96 29.20 4.11
CA ALA A 835 -15.19 30.27 3.14
C ALA A 835 -15.92 31.50 3.71
N GLY A 836 -16.24 31.52 5.01
CA GLY A 836 -16.92 32.63 5.68
C GLY A 836 -18.44 32.65 5.50
N LEU A 837 -19.06 31.52 5.14
CA LEU A 837 -20.50 31.39 5.00
C LEU A 837 -21.15 30.95 6.32
N GLY A 838 -22.32 31.51 6.62
CA GLY A 838 -23.20 31.01 7.67
C GLY A 838 -23.86 29.71 7.21
N VAL A 839 -23.95 28.71 8.07
CA VAL A 839 -24.55 27.42 7.71
C VAL A 839 -25.62 27.03 8.70
N VAL A 840 -26.80 26.70 8.17
CA VAL A 840 -27.93 26.12 8.90
C VAL A 840 -28.31 24.80 8.22
N PHE A 841 -29.00 23.91 8.95
CA PHE A 841 -29.43 22.64 8.39
C PHE A 841 -30.91 22.36 8.69
N ALA A 842 -31.55 21.57 7.85
CA ALA A 842 -32.87 21.00 8.12
C ALA A 842 -32.82 19.50 7.82
N ASP A 843 -33.21 18.68 8.80
CA ASP A 843 -33.23 17.22 8.70
C ASP A 843 -34.34 16.69 9.63
N PRO A 844 -35.22 15.79 9.17
CA PRO A 844 -36.33 15.27 9.96
C PRO A 844 -35.92 14.17 10.94
N HIS A 845 -34.78 13.50 10.71
CA HIS A 845 -34.27 12.41 11.57
C HIS A 845 -33.17 12.89 12.52
N VAL A 846 -32.56 14.05 12.25
CA VAL A 846 -31.45 14.60 13.05
C VAL A 846 -31.83 15.91 13.72
N SER A 847 -31.96 15.89 15.05
CA SER A 847 -32.28 17.07 15.87
C SER A 847 -31.07 17.93 16.26
N LYS A 848 -29.87 17.34 16.25
CA LYS A 848 -28.63 18.02 16.60
C LYS A 848 -27.49 17.53 15.72
N PHE A 849 -26.83 18.47 15.05
CA PHE A 849 -25.67 18.20 14.23
C PHE A 849 -24.49 19.07 14.68
N VAL A 850 -23.32 18.47 14.82
CA VAL A 850 -22.10 19.12 15.35
C VAL A 850 -20.97 18.87 14.38
N VAL A 851 -20.29 19.94 13.96
CA VAL A 851 -19.13 19.89 13.07
C VAL A 851 -17.96 20.55 13.79
N ASP A 852 -16.86 19.82 13.96
CA ASP A 852 -15.64 20.28 14.63
C ASP A 852 -15.87 20.84 16.05
N GLY A 853 -16.81 20.23 16.78
CA GLY A 853 -17.19 20.64 18.15
C GLY A 853 -18.18 21.80 18.20
N GLU A 854 -18.53 22.42 17.07
CA GLU A 854 -19.48 23.51 17.00
C GLU A 854 -20.85 23.04 16.49
N PRO A 855 -21.95 23.32 17.21
CA PRO A 855 -23.29 22.98 16.73
C PRO A 855 -23.61 23.75 15.44
N VAL A 856 -24.25 23.07 14.49
CA VAL A 856 -24.90 23.70 13.34
C VAL A 856 -26.33 24.03 13.76
N LYS A 857 -26.85 25.21 13.40
CA LYS A 857 -28.20 25.61 13.79
C LYS A 857 -29.22 24.84 12.94
N GLN A 858 -30.12 24.10 13.59
CA GLN A 858 -31.25 23.46 12.92
C GLN A 858 -32.34 24.48 12.59
N VAL A 859 -33.02 24.29 11.45
CA VAL A 859 -34.26 24.95 11.10
C VAL A 859 -35.38 23.90 11.12
N ALA A 860 -36.43 24.15 11.90
CA ALA A 860 -37.54 23.21 12.06
C ALA A 860 -38.46 23.13 10.82
N ASP A 861 -38.67 24.27 10.15
CA ASP A 861 -39.42 24.35 8.89
C ASP A 861 -38.44 24.60 7.75
N ALA A 862 -38.24 23.58 6.91
CA ALA A 862 -37.30 23.63 5.80
C ALA A 862 -37.68 24.69 4.75
N ALA A 863 -38.97 24.94 4.52
CA ALA A 863 -39.43 25.94 3.54
C ALA A 863 -39.19 27.36 4.06
N ALA A 864 -39.50 27.61 5.33
CA ALA A 864 -39.16 28.88 5.98
C ALA A 864 -37.64 29.11 6.04
N GLY A 865 -36.88 28.04 6.29
CA GLY A 865 -35.41 28.08 6.25
C GLY A 865 -34.85 28.42 4.87
N ALA A 866 -35.44 27.83 3.82
CA ALA A 866 -35.06 28.09 2.44
C ALA A 866 -35.32 29.55 2.05
N ALA A 867 -36.48 30.11 2.43
CA ALA A 867 -36.81 31.51 2.18
C ALA A 867 -35.90 32.51 2.94
N ALA A 868 -35.32 32.08 4.07
CA ALA A 868 -34.44 32.90 4.91
C ALA A 868 -32.95 32.71 4.60
N SER A 869 -32.60 31.83 3.66
CA SER A 869 -31.21 31.51 3.28
C SER A 869 -30.92 32.04 1.87
N ASP A 870 -29.67 32.38 1.61
CA ASP A 870 -29.23 32.88 0.30
C ASP A 870 -29.05 31.74 -0.71
N LEU A 871 -28.73 30.54 -0.22
CA LEU A 871 -28.56 29.32 -1.01
C LEU A 871 -29.11 28.11 -0.26
N VAL A 872 -29.81 27.24 -0.98
CA VAL A 872 -30.17 25.89 -0.52
C VAL A 872 -29.30 24.85 -1.23
N ILE A 873 -28.66 23.97 -0.47
CA ILE A 873 -27.98 22.77 -1.00
C ILE A 873 -28.83 21.56 -0.66
N ILE A 874 -29.33 20.85 -1.68
CA ILE A 874 -29.98 19.56 -1.50
C ILE A 874 -28.88 18.52 -1.28
N HIS A 875 -28.67 18.11 -0.04
CA HIS A 875 -27.66 17.10 0.31
C HIS A 875 -28.29 15.71 0.44
N THR A 876 -29.29 15.56 1.33
CA THR A 876 -30.01 14.29 1.52
C THR A 876 -31.53 14.49 1.39
N PRO A 877 -32.14 14.05 0.27
CA PRO A 877 -33.54 14.30 -0.02
C PRO A 877 -34.42 13.26 0.67
N HIS A 878 -34.75 13.50 1.94
CA HIS A 878 -35.73 12.71 2.68
C HIS A 878 -37.13 12.83 2.05
N ARG A 879 -37.93 11.76 2.12
CA ARG A 879 -39.27 11.70 1.53
C ARG A 879 -40.26 12.69 2.14
N SER A 880 -40.05 13.07 3.40
CA SER A 880 -40.88 14.06 4.09
C SER A 880 -40.67 15.48 3.57
N PHE A 881 -39.61 15.74 2.81
CA PHE A 881 -39.39 17.04 2.18
C PHE A 881 -40.22 17.17 0.91
N ASP A 882 -41.03 18.23 0.84
CA ASP A 882 -41.53 18.73 -0.43
C ASP A 882 -40.41 19.55 -1.11
N ILE A 883 -39.50 18.83 -1.78
CA ILE A 883 -38.29 19.40 -2.37
C ILE A 883 -38.62 20.55 -3.32
N ASP A 884 -39.62 20.40 -4.19
CA ASP A 884 -39.96 21.43 -5.17
C ASP A 884 -40.58 22.67 -4.50
N ALA A 885 -41.42 22.51 -3.48
CA ALA A 885 -41.93 23.65 -2.72
C ALA A 885 -40.83 24.39 -1.94
N ILE A 886 -39.89 23.65 -1.34
CA ILE A 886 -38.72 24.22 -0.64
C ILE A 886 -37.84 24.99 -1.63
N CYS A 887 -37.56 24.40 -2.80
CA CYS A 887 -36.73 25.03 -3.83
C CYS A 887 -37.40 26.26 -4.47
N ALA A 888 -38.73 26.27 -4.57
CA ALA A 888 -39.49 27.43 -5.06
C ALA A 888 -39.43 28.62 -4.08
N ALA A 889 -39.24 28.36 -2.78
CA ALA A 889 -39.09 29.39 -1.77
C ALA A 889 -37.65 29.95 -1.67
N ALA A 890 -36.67 29.24 -2.23
CA ALA A 890 -35.25 29.59 -2.16
C ALA A 890 -34.82 30.59 -3.25
N PRO A 891 -33.94 31.56 -2.94
CA PRO A 891 -33.35 32.45 -3.94
C PRO A 891 -32.44 31.73 -4.93
N LEU A 892 -31.57 30.83 -4.42
CA LEU A 892 -30.67 29.99 -5.19
C LEU A 892 -30.75 28.55 -4.68
N VAL A 893 -30.59 27.60 -5.60
CA VAL A 893 -30.62 26.16 -5.28
C VAL A 893 -29.46 25.46 -5.99
N LEU A 894 -28.69 24.69 -5.23
CA LEU A 894 -27.73 23.72 -5.72
C LEU A 894 -28.24 22.30 -5.44
N ASP A 895 -28.68 21.61 -6.49
CA ASP A 895 -29.17 20.25 -6.43
C ASP A 895 -28.03 19.26 -6.69
N THR A 896 -27.54 18.64 -5.62
CA THR A 896 -26.46 17.64 -5.70
C THR A 896 -26.96 16.23 -6.01
N ARG A 897 -28.29 16.04 -6.08
CA ARG A 897 -28.93 14.72 -6.17
C ARG A 897 -29.84 14.56 -7.38
N GLY A 898 -30.03 15.62 -8.17
CA GLY A 898 -30.79 15.61 -9.42
C GLY A 898 -32.28 15.31 -9.21
N VAL A 899 -32.84 15.74 -8.06
CA VAL A 899 -34.19 15.39 -7.61
C VAL A 899 -35.21 16.50 -7.80
N THR A 900 -34.82 17.77 -7.98
CA THR A 900 -35.78 18.87 -8.16
C THR A 900 -36.14 19.10 -9.62
N SER A 901 -37.38 19.54 -9.85
CA SER A 901 -37.87 20.03 -11.14
C SER A 901 -37.76 21.56 -11.30
N ALA A 902 -37.29 22.26 -10.26
CA ALA A 902 -37.16 23.71 -10.23
C ALA A 902 -36.19 24.22 -11.31
N THR A 903 -36.69 25.08 -12.21
CA THR A 903 -35.90 25.62 -13.35
C THR A 903 -34.74 26.52 -12.93
N GLN A 904 -34.80 27.09 -11.72
CA GLN A 904 -33.76 27.92 -11.14
C GLN A 904 -32.67 27.13 -10.42
N ALA A 905 -32.83 25.80 -10.27
CA ALA A 905 -31.84 24.97 -9.60
C ALA A 905 -30.67 24.66 -10.53
N GLU A 906 -29.46 24.93 -10.05
CA GLU A 906 -28.26 24.38 -10.67
C GLU A 906 -28.02 22.97 -10.18
N ARG A 907 -27.74 22.06 -11.11
CA ARG A 907 -27.40 20.66 -10.80
C ARG A 907 -25.89 20.46 -10.88
N LEU A 908 -25.39 19.51 -10.08
CA LEU A 908 -24.03 18.98 -10.27
C LEU A 908 -23.83 18.36 -11.64
#